data_AF-A0A099Z1K6-F1
#
_entry.id   AF-A0A099Z1K6-F1
#
_cell.length_a   1.000
_cell.length_b   1.000
_cell.length_c   1.000
_cell.angle_alpha   90.00
_cell.angle_beta   90.00
_cell.angle_gamma   90.00
#
_symmetry.space_group_name_H-M   'P 1'
#
loop_
_entity.id
_entity.type
_entity.pdbx_description
1 polymer ?
#
loop_
_entity_poly.entity_id
_entity_poly.type
_entity_poly.pdbx_seq_one_letter_code
_entity_poly.pdbx_strand_id
1 'polypeptide(L)'
;AERVLRALESGPRELFPEFLLALERGGCRLAASYLNPSLSQLPSPGEEAQHDLCVQLVQLLYGTLVDNMRAVQVAEKCLQLDIFTVEDLERIQTATDNRGNREGARELLSRIVQKKDWFSGFLRALRETQHEDLADDLSGNTAGVENKENELSNSTNEEGEVTRQPGSAAVEDFKQQENMNDSSTSETSVLESSFAEISVASESDVPIGDGSVNNVSENLGQSSSTTSDSGMFRFYEDEEDSRVSPEPELILRDYQMEVAKPALNGENIIICLPTGSGKTRVAVYITKDHLDKKKRASEPGKVIVLVNKVPLVEQHLRKEFHPFLKRWYQVIGLSGDTQLKISFPEVVRRNDVIISTAQILENSLSHAAEEEEENFSLIIIDECHHTQKEGVYNNIMRRYLKEKMKNRKLAKENRPLILQPQILGLTASPGVGGATSHAKAVEHILKICANLDACRIMTVEEHASQLRNQVKEPYKKTVIADNKRRDPFREKIIEIMTDIQNYCQLHPKSEFGTQPYEQWVIREEKKAAKEEKRKQRVCAEHLKKYNDALQINDTVRMVDAYNHLRSFYKEEKSKKTVVSDDEDEPAVSKQDETDEFLIGLFYAKKKQLKRFAENPEYENETLTELRNTLMENFTKTSEPRGIIFTKTRHGASALFQWIKDNKKFEEVGIKAQYLIGAGHNSETQPMTQNEQREVIDKFRDGRVNLLIATTVAEEGLDIKECNIVIRYGLVTNEIAMVQARGRARADESTYALVASSGSGAVEREDVNNFREKMMYKAIRSVQKMPQKEYLEKIQTFQLQSLMEKKMKAKRDQCKTYKKNASLIKFLCKNCYKMVCSGEDIQVIENMHHVSVKKDFQSLYHTRENKTLQEKHADYQTNGEITCKDCGQAWGNMMVHRGLDMPCLKIKNFVVVFEDKKTRKDIFKKWGELPVRFPDFDYAGHYLSSDED
;
A
#
# COMPACT_ATOMS: atom_id res chain seq x y z
N ALA A 1 2.04 -14.70 -30.01
CA ALA A 1 0.87 -15.25 -30.74
C ALA A 1 0.00 -14.13 -31.31
N GLU A 2 -0.81 -13.42 -30.52
CA GLU A 2 -1.73 -12.37 -31.03
C GLU A 2 -1.10 -11.29 -31.91
N ARG A 3 0.12 -10.83 -31.59
CA ARG A 3 0.83 -9.84 -32.41
C ARG A 3 1.27 -10.36 -33.77
N VAL A 4 1.52 -11.66 -33.88
CA VAL A 4 1.91 -12.32 -35.13
C VAL A 4 0.68 -12.57 -35.99
N LEU A 5 -0.43 -13.00 -35.38
CA LEU A 5 -1.73 -13.13 -36.04
C LEU A 5 -2.24 -11.80 -36.60
N ARG A 6 -2.22 -10.73 -35.78
CA ARG A 6 -2.57 -9.38 -36.25
C ARG A 6 -1.65 -8.85 -37.36
N ALA A 7 -0.39 -9.29 -37.40
CA ALA A 7 0.55 -8.92 -38.45
C ALA A 7 0.33 -9.72 -39.75
N LEU A 8 -0.12 -10.97 -39.66
CA LEU A 8 -0.54 -11.79 -40.80
C LEU A 8 -1.88 -11.33 -41.38
N GLU A 9 -2.80 -10.87 -40.52
CA GLU A 9 -4.10 -10.30 -40.90
C GLU A 9 -3.98 -8.94 -41.60
N SER A 10 -2.93 -8.17 -41.28
CA SER A 10 -2.73 -6.81 -41.81
C SER A 10 -1.57 -6.68 -42.82
N GLY A 11 -0.85 -7.77 -43.10
CA GLY A 11 0.33 -7.80 -43.97
C GLY A 11 0.05 -8.35 -45.38
N PRO A 12 1.01 -8.20 -46.33
CA PRO A 12 0.88 -8.75 -47.68
C PRO A 12 0.72 -10.28 -47.66
N ARG A 13 -0.19 -10.83 -48.48
CA ARG A 13 -0.52 -12.27 -48.59
C ARG A 13 0.68 -13.19 -48.88
N GLU A 14 1.83 -12.64 -49.24
CA GLU A 14 3.07 -13.36 -49.56
C GLU A 14 3.83 -13.87 -48.31
N LEU A 15 3.49 -13.43 -47.10
CA LEU A 15 4.17 -13.82 -45.85
C LEU A 15 3.68 -15.15 -45.24
N PHE A 16 2.56 -15.68 -45.73
CA PHE A 16 1.93 -16.90 -45.19
C PHE A 16 2.75 -18.19 -45.45
N PRO A 17 3.36 -18.40 -46.63
CA PRO A 17 4.26 -19.54 -46.86
C PRO A 17 5.52 -19.49 -46.00
N GLU A 18 6.08 -18.30 -45.75
CA GLU A 18 7.24 -18.11 -44.89
C GLU A 18 6.92 -18.41 -43.42
N PHE A 19 5.70 -18.09 -42.99
CA PHE A 19 5.19 -18.42 -41.66
C PHE A 19 4.98 -19.93 -41.46
N LEU A 20 4.43 -20.64 -42.46
CA LEU A 20 4.33 -22.10 -42.45
C LEU A 20 5.73 -22.76 -42.37
N LEU A 21 6.69 -22.25 -43.15
CA LEU A 21 8.07 -22.73 -43.13
C LEU A 21 8.76 -22.46 -41.78
N ALA A 22 8.45 -21.33 -41.14
CA ALA A 22 8.94 -20.99 -39.80
C ALA A 22 8.34 -21.91 -38.71
N LEU A 23 7.07 -22.29 -38.83
CA LEU A 23 6.41 -23.25 -37.94
C LEU A 23 7.02 -24.66 -38.07
N GLU A 24 7.30 -25.11 -39.30
CA GLU A 24 7.97 -26.40 -39.54
C GLU A 24 9.40 -26.44 -38.98
N ARG A 25 10.17 -25.35 -39.17
CA ARG A 25 11.55 -25.23 -38.69
C ARG A 25 11.64 -24.97 -37.19
N GLY A 26 10.61 -24.36 -36.59
CA GLY A 26 10.49 -24.10 -35.15
C GLY A 26 10.03 -25.28 -34.32
N GLY A 27 9.83 -26.46 -34.91
CA GLY A 27 9.39 -27.67 -34.22
C GLY A 27 7.87 -27.81 -34.04
N CYS A 28 7.08 -26.88 -34.57
CA CYS A 28 5.61 -26.86 -34.49
C CYS A 28 4.96 -27.47 -35.74
N ARG A 29 5.38 -28.69 -36.11
CA ARG A 29 4.99 -29.35 -37.37
C ARG A 29 3.48 -29.57 -37.52
N LEU A 30 2.78 -29.94 -36.44
CA LEU A 30 1.33 -30.15 -36.46
C LEU A 30 0.55 -28.86 -36.73
N ALA A 31 0.99 -27.72 -36.20
CA ALA A 31 0.35 -26.43 -36.44
C ALA A 31 0.50 -26.00 -37.92
N ALA A 32 1.66 -26.29 -38.52
CA ALA A 32 1.86 -26.11 -39.97
C ALA A 32 0.95 -27.05 -40.79
N SER A 33 0.69 -28.27 -40.31
CA SER A 33 -0.20 -29.23 -40.99
C SER A 33 -1.66 -28.80 -41.00
N TYR A 34 -2.19 -28.26 -39.89
CA TYR A 34 -3.56 -27.75 -39.82
C TYR A 34 -3.76 -26.46 -40.62
N LEU A 35 -2.73 -25.62 -40.73
CA LEU A 35 -2.78 -24.34 -41.44
C LEU A 35 -2.44 -24.47 -42.93
N ASN A 36 -2.08 -25.67 -43.42
CA ASN A 36 -1.77 -25.90 -44.81
C ASN A 36 -3.02 -26.43 -45.56
N PRO A 37 -3.69 -25.59 -46.37
CA PRO A 37 -4.93 -25.97 -47.06
C PRO A 37 -4.74 -27.04 -48.15
N SER A 38 -3.49 -27.44 -48.44
CA SER A 38 -3.17 -28.48 -49.43
C SER A 38 -3.04 -29.90 -48.84
N LEU A 39 -3.15 -30.07 -47.53
CA LEU A 39 -3.15 -31.39 -46.88
C LEU A 39 -4.59 -31.91 -46.73
N SER A 40 -4.87 -33.04 -47.38
CA SER A 40 -6.22 -33.65 -47.44
C SER A 40 -6.58 -34.54 -46.26
N GLN A 41 -5.66 -34.76 -45.32
CA GLN A 41 -5.91 -35.56 -44.11
C GLN A 41 -5.33 -34.88 -42.88
N LEU A 42 -6.21 -34.60 -41.92
CA LEU A 42 -5.89 -34.04 -40.61
C LEU A 42 -5.37 -35.15 -39.66
N PRO A 43 -4.62 -34.80 -38.60
CA PRO A 43 -4.12 -35.74 -37.60
C PRO A 43 -5.22 -36.59 -36.94
N SER A 44 -4.83 -37.74 -36.40
CA SER A 44 -5.79 -38.70 -35.85
C SER A 44 -6.35 -38.26 -34.49
N PRO A 45 -7.56 -38.71 -34.08
CA PRO A 45 -8.17 -38.35 -32.80
C PRO A 45 -7.33 -38.67 -31.55
N GLY A 46 -6.42 -39.65 -31.65
CA GLY A 46 -5.47 -39.97 -30.58
C GLY A 46 -4.38 -38.92 -30.37
N GLU A 47 -4.06 -38.13 -31.41
CA GLU A 47 -3.09 -37.02 -31.35
C GLU A 47 -3.74 -35.70 -30.88
N GLU A 48 -5.05 -35.52 -31.13
CA GLU A 48 -5.85 -34.40 -30.61
C GLU A 48 -6.10 -34.50 -29.10
N ALA A 49 -6.36 -35.71 -28.59
CA ALA A 49 -6.63 -35.94 -27.17
C ALA A 49 -5.44 -35.63 -26.24
N GLN A 50 -4.24 -35.41 -26.80
CA GLN A 50 -3.03 -35.11 -26.02
C GLN A 50 -2.79 -33.61 -25.76
N HIS A 51 -3.59 -32.67 -26.29
CA HIS A 51 -3.28 -31.24 -26.15
C HIS A 51 -4.49 -30.30 -25.87
N ASP A 52 -4.27 -29.43 -24.87
CA ASP A 52 -5.09 -28.36 -24.27
C ASP A 52 -5.52 -27.21 -25.23
N LEU A 53 -5.42 -27.40 -26.55
CA LEU A 53 -5.50 -26.32 -27.55
C LEU A 53 -6.93 -25.90 -27.92
N CYS A 54 -7.90 -26.83 -27.98
CA CYS A 54 -9.30 -26.52 -28.27
C CYS A 54 -10.00 -25.80 -27.10
N VAL A 55 -9.59 -26.12 -25.87
CA VAL A 55 -10.06 -25.42 -24.65
C VAL A 55 -9.52 -23.98 -24.65
N GLN A 56 -8.25 -23.80 -25.03
CA GLN A 56 -7.65 -22.47 -25.18
C GLN A 56 -8.31 -21.65 -26.30
N LEU A 57 -8.76 -22.27 -27.39
CA LEU A 57 -9.48 -21.60 -28.47
C LEU A 57 -10.88 -21.11 -28.02
N VAL A 58 -11.62 -21.92 -27.27
CA VAL A 58 -12.90 -21.50 -26.67
C VAL A 58 -12.70 -20.43 -25.60
N GLN A 59 -11.60 -20.46 -24.85
CA GLN A 59 -11.24 -19.39 -23.91
C GLN A 59 -10.90 -18.08 -24.64
N LEU A 60 -10.22 -18.16 -25.80
CA LEU A 60 -9.83 -17.00 -26.59
C LEU A 60 -11.02 -16.34 -27.29
N LEU A 61 -11.97 -17.14 -27.77
CA LEU A 61 -13.22 -16.69 -28.41
C LEU A 61 -14.41 -16.62 -27.44
N TYR A 62 -14.17 -16.76 -26.13
CA TYR A 62 -15.21 -16.87 -25.11
C TYR A 62 -16.19 -15.70 -25.14
N GLY A 63 -15.69 -14.47 -25.35
CA GLY A 63 -16.53 -13.28 -25.46
C GLY A 63 -17.49 -13.36 -26.65
N THR A 64 -16.97 -13.68 -27.83
CA THR A 64 -17.76 -13.81 -29.07
C THR A 64 -18.81 -14.92 -28.97
N LEU A 65 -18.43 -16.07 -28.40
CA LEU A 65 -19.33 -17.21 -28.21
C LEU A 65 -20.44 -16.88 -27.20
N VAL A 66 -20.13 -16.25 -26.07
CA VAL A 66 -21.13 -15.90 -25.06
C VAL A 66 -22.13 -14.85 -25.57
N ASP A 67 -21.68 -13.95 -26.43
CA ASP A 67 -22.51 -12.83 -26.88
C ASP A 67 -23.43 -13.20 -28.05
N ASN A 68 -23.02 -14.17 -28.89
CA ASN A 68 -23.72 -14.51 -30.13
C ASN A 68 -24.37 -15.90 -30.14
N MET A 69 -24.17 -16.73 -29.12
CA MET A 69 -24.74 -18.09 -29.05
C MET A 69 -26.08 -18.13 -28.29
N ARG A 70 -27.09 -18.79 -28.84
CA ARG A 70 -28.35 -19.09 -28.14
C ARG A 70 -28.21 -20.36 -27.30
N ALA A 71 -27.97 -20.18 -26.00
CA ALA A 71 -27.53 -21.23 -25.10
C ALA A 71 -28.47 -22.43 -25.02
N VAL A 72 -29.78 -22.21 -24.87
CA VAL A 72 -30.77 -23.29 -24.73
C VAL A 72 -30.90 -24.11 -26.02
N GLN A 73 -30.95 -23.44 -27.18
CA GLN A 73 -31.06 -24.11 -28.48
C GLN A 73 -29.82 -24.96 -28.78
N VAL A 74 -28.62 -24.44 -28.48
CA VAL A 74 -27.36 -25.18 -28.66
C VAL A 74 -27.24 -26.33 -27.64
N ALA A 75 -27.71 -26.14 -26.40
CA ALA A 75 -27.70 -27.19 -25.38
C ALA A 75 -28.65 -28.35 -25.71
N GLU A 76 -29.88 -28.06 -26.18
CA GLU A 76 -30.82 -29.08 -26.66
C GLU A 76 -30.24 -29.89 -27.80
N LYS A 77 -29.51 -29.23 -28.71
CA LYS A 77 -28.83 -29.89 -29.81
C LYS A 77 -27.63 -30.72 -29.36
N CYS A 78 -26.86 -30.24 -28.39
CA CYS A 78 -25.78 -31.01 -27.78
C CYS A 78 -26.30 -32.24 -27.00
N LEU A 79 -27.51 -32.18 -26.44
CA LEU A 79 -28.19 -33.34 -25.86
C LEU A 79 -28.60 -34.36 -26.94
N GLN A 80 -29.15 -33.90 -28.09
CA GLN A 80 -29.48 -34.79 -29.22
C GLN A 80 -28.26 -35.47 -29.86
N LEU A 81 -27.07 -34.88 -29.71
CA LEU A 81 -25.81 -35.42 -30.20
C LEU A 81 -25.06 -36.26 -29.14
N ASP A 82 -25.71 -36.60 -28.03
CA ASP A 82 -25.17 -37.36 -26.88
C ASP A 82 -23.94 -36.71 -26.20
N ILE A 83 -23.76 -35.39 -26.33
CA ILE A 83 -22.67 -34.63 -25.70
C ILE A 83 -23.04 -34.21 -24.26
N PHE A 84 -24.30 -33.83 -24.07
CA PHE A 84 -24.85 -33.42 -22.76
C PHE A 84 -25.82 -34.44 -22.19
N THR A 85 -26.01 -34.40 -20.87
CA THR A 85 -27.05 -35.15 -20.18
C THR A 85 -28.28 -34.26 -19.96
N VAL A 86 -29.43 -34.86 -19.61
CA VAL A 86 -30.65 -34.12 -19.25
C VAL A 86 -30.39 -33.15 -18.08
N GLU A 87 -29.52 -33.53 -17.13
CA GLU A 87 -29.13 -32.67 -16.01
C GLU A 87 -28.32 -31.43 -16.44
N ASP A 88 -27.46 -31.56 -17.45
CA ASP A 88 -26.72 -30.41 -18.00
C ASP A 88 -27.67 -29.43 -18.69
N LEU A 89 -28.67 -29.93 -19.44
CA LEU A 89 -29.68 -29.10 -20.08
C LEU A 89 -30.53 -28.35 -19.04
N GLU A 90 -31.03 -29.03 -18.00
CA GLU A 90 -31.81 -28.40 -16.93
C GLU A 90 -31.04 -27.28 -16.22
N ARG A 91 -29.73 -27.46 -16.00
CA ARG A 91 -28.88 -26.43 -15.38
C ARG A 91 -28.63 -25.23 -16.29
N ILE A 92 -28.40 -25.46 -17.58
CA ILE A 92 -28.23 -24.38 -18.57
C ILE A 92 -29.54 -23.60 -18.74
N GLN A 93 -30.68 -24.29 -18.73
CA GLN A 93 -32.01 -23.68 -18.79
C GLN A 93 -32.30 -22.87 -17.52
N THR A 94 -32.03 -23.43 -16.34
CA THR A 94 -32.14 -22.73 -15.05
C THR A 94 -31.24 -21.49 -14.99
N ALA A 95 -30.02 -21.56 -15.52
CA ALA A 95 -29.10 -20.41 -15.59
C ALA A 95 -29.62 -19.34 -16.57
N THR A 96 -30.20 -19.77 -17.69
CA THR A 96 -30.80 -18.88 -18.70
C THR A 96 -32.05 -18.18 -18.17
N ASP A 97 -32.93 -18.89 -17.48
CA ASP A 97 -34.20 -18.35 -16.96
C ASP A 97 -33.97 -17.39 -15.80
N ASN A 98 -33.01 -17.68 -14.92
CA ASN A 98 -32.72 -16.84 -13.75
C ASN A 98 -31.85 -15.62 -14.07
N ARG A 99 -30.93 -15.71 -15.06
CA ARG A 99 -29.87 -14.72 -15.26
C ARG A 99 -29.62 -14.31 -16.73
N GLY A 100 -30.44 -14.80 -17.66
CA GLY A 100 -30.40 -14.45 -19.08
C GLY A 100 -29.46 -15.32 -19.93
N ASN A 101 -29.63 -15.25 -21.25
CA ASN A 101 -28.95 -16.10 -22.24
C ASN A 101 -27.41 -16.08 -22.15
N ARG A 102 -26.79 -14.95 -21.76
CA ARG A 102 -25.33 -14.87 -21.59
C ARG A 102 -24.83 -15.76 -20.46
N GLU A 103 -25.53 -15.84 -19.33
CA GLU A 103 -25.16 -16.75 -18.23
C GLU A 103 -25.42 -18.20 -18.59
N GLY A 104 -26.50 -18.48 -19.33
CA GLY A 104 -26.73 -19.79 -19.94
C GLY A 104 -25.59 -20.22 -20.87
N ALA A 105 -25.10 -19.32 -21.73
CA ALA A 105 -24.01 -19.58 -22.65
C ALA A 105 -22.69 -19.83 -21.91
N ARG A 106 -22.45 -19.11 -20.82
CA ARG A 106 -21.28 -19.33 -19.94
C ARG A 106 -21.31 -20.69 -19.26
N GLU A 107 -22.48 -21.09 -18.73
CA GLU A 107 -22.66 -22.42 -18.13
C GLU A 107 -22.50 -23.52 -19.18
N LEU A 108 -23.04 -23.33 -20.39
CA LEU A 108 -22.87 -24.24 -21.52
C LEU A 108 -21.39 -24.46 -21.86
N LEU A 109 -20.64 -23.37 -22.09
CA LEU A 109 -19.22 -23.45 -22.45
C LEU A 109 -18.38 -24.04 -21.31
N SER A 110 -18.71 -23.75 -20.06
CA SER A 110 -18.04 -24.34 -18.89
C SER A 110 -18.22 -25.85 -18.82
N ARG A 111 -19.39 -26.37 -19.24
CA ARG A 111 -19.72 -27.80 -19.23
C ARG A 111 -19.17 -28.54 -20.44
N ILE A 112 -19.22 -27.94 -21.61
CA ILE A 112 -18.87 -28.63 -22.86
C ILE A 112 -17.39 -28.98 -22.93
N VAL A 113 -16.52 -28.10 -22.42
CA VAL A 113 -15.07 -28.34 -22.37
C VAL A 113 -14.66 -29.46 -21.40
N GLN A 114 -15.58 -29.92 -20.54
CA GLN A 114 -15.37 -31.03 -19.61
C GLN A 114 -15.82 -32.39 -20.18
N LYS A 115 -16.47 -32.40 -21.36
CA LYS A 115 -16.93 -33.63 -22.02
C LYS A 115 -15.83 -34.25 -22.88
N LYS A 116 -15.90 -35.55 -23.16
CA LYS A 116 -14.95 -36.22 -24.08
C LYS A 116 -15.41 -36.02 -25.52
N ASP A 117 -14.46 -35.88 -26.45
CA ASP A 117 -14.70 -35.78 -27.90
C ASP A 117 -15.72 -34.68 -28.29
N TRP A 118 -15.78 -33.61 -27.49
CA TRP A 118 -16.84 -32.62 -27.53
C TRP A 118 -16.74 -31.64 -28.71
N PHE A 119 -15.53 -31.34 -29.18
CA PHE A 119 -15.27 -30.21 -30.07
C PHE A 119 -15.92 -30.39 -31.45
N SER A 120 -15.77 -31.55 -32.08
CA SER A 120 -16.38 -31.87 -33.37
C SER A 120 -17.91 -31.94 -33.28
N GLY A 121 -18.44 -32.51 -32.20
CA GLY A 121 -19.86 -32.52 -31.90
C GLY A 121 -20.44 -31.12 -31.65
N PHE A 122 -19.67 -30.25 -31.00
CA PHE A 122 -20.06 -28.87 -30.72
C PHE A 122 -20.09 -28.01 -31.99
N LEU A 123 -19.10 -28.13 -32.88
CA LEU A 123 -19.11 -27.46 -34.17
C LEU A 123 -20.34 -27.86 -35.00
N ARG A 124 -20.69 -29.15 -34.99
CA ARG A 124 -21.90 -29.65 -35.64
C ARG A 124 -23.17 -29.08 -34.99
N ALA A 125 -23.23 -29.00 -33.66
CA ALA A 125 -24.34 -28.38 -32.94
C ALA A 125 -24.52 -26.89 -33.31
N LEU A 126 -23.42 -26.14 -33.43
CA LEU A 126 -23.44 -24.73 -33.85
C LEU A 126 -23.96 -24.59 -35.28
N ARG A 127 -23.49 -25.40 -36.23
CA ARG A 127 -23.97 -25.37 -37.62
C ARG A 127 -25.46 -25.71 -37.72
N GLU A 128 -25.91 -26.77 -37.05
CA GLU A 128 -27.32 -27.21 -37.10
C GLU A 128 -28.29 -26.28 -36.36
N THR A 129 -27.79 -25.37 -35.51
CA THR A 129 -28.60 -24.36 -34.79
C THR A 129 -28.51 -22.97 -35.40
N GLN A 130 -28.03 -22.84 -36.65
CA GLN A 130 -27.89 -21.57 -37.38
C GLN A 130 -26.84 -20.61 -36.76
N HIS A 131 -25.80 -21.15 -36.13
CA HIS A 131 -24.64 -20.39 -35.65
C HIS A 131 -23.39 -20.72 -36.49
N GLU A 132 -23.52 -20.69 -37.82
CA GLU A 132 -22.45 -21.06 -38.76
C GLU A 132 -21.22 -20.17 -38.63
N ASP A 133 -21.40 -18.86 -38.44
CA ASP A 133 -20.30 -17.90 -38.25
C ASP A 133 -19.42 -18.27 -37.03
N LEU A 134 -20.04 -18.72 -35.93
CA LEU A 134 -19.32 -19.14 -34.73
C LEU A 134 -18.60 -20.49 -34.93
N ALA A 135 -19.19 -21.38 -35.73
CA ALA A 135 -18.54 -22.64 -36.11
C ALA A 135 -17.37 -22.39 -37.07
N ASP A 136 -17.48 -21.42 -37.97
CA ASP A 136 -16.44 -21.01 -38.91
C ASP A 136 -15.29 -20.28 -38.20
N ASP A 137 -15.59 -19.42 -37.21
CA ASP A 137 -14.60 -18.80 -36.33
C ASP A 137 -13.81 -19.85 -35.52
N LEU A 138 -14.49 -20.90 -35.06
CA LEU A 138 -13.86 -22.00 -34.29
C LEU A 138 -13.15 -23.03 -35.18
N SER A 139 -13.51 -23.15 -36.47
CA SER A 139 -12.91 -24.11 -37.40
C SER A 139 -11.96 -23.48 -38.42
N GLY A 140 -11.85 -22.14 -38.45
CA GLY A 140 -10.97 -21.38 -39.35
C GLY A 140 -11.43 -21.34 -40.82
N ASN A 141 -12.71 -21.58 -41.10
CA ASN A 141 -13.21 -21.82 -42.46
C ASN A 141 -13.83 -20.54 -43.06
N THR A 142 -13.07 -19.70 -43.76
CA THR A 142 -13.56 -18.43 -44.35
C THR A 142 -13.96 -18.58 -45.82
N ALA A 143 -14.81 -19.56 -46.16
CA ALA A 143 -15.25 -19.78 -47.54
C ALA A 143 -16.66 -19.21 -47.87
N GLY A 144 -17.36 -18.59 -46.91
CA GLY A 144 -18.75 -18.16 -47.10
C GLY A 144 -19.00 -16.66 -47.30
N VAL A 145 -18.02 -15.79 -47.03
CA VAL A 145 -18.29 -14.34 -46.88
C VAL A 145 -18.10 -13.54 -48.17
N GLU A 146 -17.51 -14.11 -49.23
CA GLU A 146 -17.25 -13.37 -50.49
C GLU A 146 -18.49 -13.15 -51.39
N ASN A 147 -19.70 -13.61 -51.01
CA ASN A 147 -20.90 -13.50 -51.86
C ASN A 147 -22.04 -12.63 -51.32
N LYS A 148 -21.85 -11.81 -50.27
CA LYS A 148 -22.90 -10.90 -49.78
C LYS A 148 -22.65 -9.40 -50.00
N GLU A 149 -21.51 -9.00 -50.59
CA GLU A 149 -21.21 -7.58 -50.84
C GLU A 149 -21.49 -7.12 -52.30
N ASN A 150 -22.01 -8.01 -53.16
CA ASN A 150 -22.36 -7.69 -54.55
C ASN A 150 -23.86 -7.49 -54.83
N GLU A 151 -24.66 -7.20 -53.80
CA GLU A 151 -25.98 -6.58 -53.95
C GLU A 151 -26.02 -5.22 -53.22
N LEU A 152 -25.12 -4.32 -53.61
CA LEU A 152 -25.44 -2.89 -53.54
C LEU A 152 -26.31 -2.52 -54.75
N SER A 153 -27.21 -1.56 -54.54
CA SER A 153 -27.93 -0.76 -55.54
C SER A 153 -29.28 -1.28 -56.04
N ASN A 154 -30.33 -0.95 -55.28
CA ASN A 154 -31.68 -0.55 -55.67
C ASN A 154 -32.46 -0.44 -54.33
N SER A 155 -33.07 0.64 -53.87
CA SER A 155 -33.61 1.85 -54.48
C SER A 155 -33.86 2.88 -53.37
N THR A 156 -33.66 4.14 -53.71
CA THR A 156 -34.19 5.33 -53.01
C THR A 156 -35.72 5.45 -53.13
N ASN A 157 -36.31 6.34 -52.32
CA ASN A 157 -37.66 6.94 -52.39
C ASN A 157 -38.82 6.05 -51.91
N GLU A 158 -39.95 6.51 -51.36
CA GLU A 158 -40.55 7.80 -50.96
C GLU A 158 -41.93 7.44 -50.35
N GLU A 159 -42.47 8.32 -49.48
CA GLU A 159 -43.92 8.57 -49.24
C GLU A 159 -44.76 7.40 -48.65
N GLY A 160 -45.87 7.56 -47.93
CA GLY A 160 -46.87 8.60 -47.69
C GLY A 160 -48.18 7.88 -47.27
N GLU A 161 -49.12 8.62 -46.66
CA GLU A 161 -50.58 8.32 -46.59
C GLU A 161 -51.12 7.06 -45.86
N VAL A 162 -51.87 7.18 -44.75
CA VAL A 162 -53.30 7.57 -44.58
C VAL A 162 -54.31 6.40 -44.70
N THR A 163 -54.93 6.09 -43.54
CA THR A 163 -56.24 5.41 -43.30
C THR A 163 -56.42 3.94 -43.72
N ARG A 164 -57.09 3.04 -42.99
CA ARG A 164 -58.32 3.12 -42.17
C ARG A 164 -58.40 1.89 -41.21
N GLN A 165 -59.10 2.11 -40.09
CA GLN A 165 -59.66 1.18 -39.07
C GLN A 165 -60.37 -0.09 -39.60
N PRO A 166 -60.87 -1.05 -38.76
CA PRO A 166 -61.29 -0.96 -37.33
C PRO A 166 -60.82 -2.17 -36.44
N GLY A 167 -61.01 -2.22 -35.13
CA GLY A 167 -61.73 -1.38 -34.17
C GLY A 167 -61.64 -1.98 -32.76
N SER A 168 -62.14 -1.20 -31.78
CA SER A 168 -62.77 -1.57 -30.48
C SER A 168 -62.01 -2.53 -29.54
N ALA A 169 -61.89 -2.33 -28.24
CA ALA A 169 -62.48 -1.41 -27.26
C ALA A 169 -61.58 -1.56 -26.01
N ALA A 170 -61.14 -0.47 -25.39
CA ALA A 170 -61.75 0.15 -24.22
C ALA A 170 -61.50 -0.66 -22.92
N VAL A 171 -60.75 -0.07 -21.97
CA VAL A 171 -61.30 0.55 -20.73
C VAL A 171 -61.24 -0.50 -19.60
N GLU A 172 -60.83 -0.28 -18.35
CA GLU A 172 -60.72 0.85 -17.39
C GLU A 172 -59.68 0.36 -16.35
N ASP A 173 -58.75 1.19 -15.87
CA ASP A 173 -58.85 1.93 -14.59
C ASP A 173 -59.29 1.07 -13.38
N PHE A 174 -58.46 1.00 -12.33
CA PHE A 174 -58.81 1.56 -11.00
C PHE A 174 -57.65 1.46 -9.98
N LYS A 175 -57.65 2.48 -9.13
CA LYS A 175 -56.70 2.87 -8.08
C LYS A 175 -56.87 2.12 -6.75
N GLN A 176 -55.86 2.34 -5.89
CA GLN A 176 -55.83 2.37 -4.41
C GLN A 176 -55.68 1.01 -3.69
N GLN A 177 -54.57 0.72 -2.98
CA GLN A 177 -53.98 1.31 -1.75
C GLN A 177 -54.52 0.60 -0.49
N GLU A 178 -53.70 -0.24 0.17
CA GLU A 178 -53.39 -0.19 1.61
C GLU A 178 -52.39 -1.29 2.08
N ASN A 179 -51.78 -1.00 3.23
CA ASN A 179 -50.57 -1.56 3.86
C ASN A 179 -50.66 -2.99 4.43
N MET A 180 -49.52 -3.72 4.46
CA MET A 180 -48.72 -4.08 5.66
C MET A 180 -47.88 -5.37 5.46
N ASN A 181 -46.59 -5.29 5.85
CA ASN A 181 -45.60 -6.34 6.25
C ASN A 181 -45.42 -7.59 5.33
N ASP A 182 -44.22 -8.12 5.04
CA ASP A 182 -43.11 -8.41 5.93
C ASP A 182 -41.83 -8.82 5.14
N SER A 183 -40.67 -8.61 5.78
CA SER A 183 -39.37 -9.32 5.70
C SER A 183 -38.68 -9.74 4.38
N SER A 184 -37.45 -9.19 4.22
CA SER A 184 -36.18 -9.85 3.81
C SER A 184 -36.06 -10.35 2.35
N THR A 185 -35.00 -10.14 1.58
CA THR A 185 -33.55 -10.15 1.80
C THR A 185 -32.87 -9.39 0.65
N SER A 186 -31.80 -8.64 0.91
CA SER A 186 -30.96 -8.02 -0.13
C SER A 186 -29.51 -8.47 0.05
N GLU A 187 -29.06 -9.27 -0.90
CA GLU A 187 -27.65 -9.65 -1.08
C GLU A 187 -26.88 -8.44 -1.61
N THR A 188 -25.86 -8.02 -0.85
CA THR A 188 -24.91 -6.99 -1.29
C THR A 188 -23.57 -7.64 -1.62
N SER A 189 -23.15 -7.39 -2.85
CA SER A 189 -21.92 -7.81 -3.48
C SER A 189 -20.68 -7.25 -2.78
N VAL A 190 -19.70 -8.12 -2.60
CA VAL A 190 -18.40 -7.86 -2.00
C VAL A 190 -17.54 -7.10 -3.00
N LEU A 191 -17.32 -5.81 -2.74
CA LEU A 191 -16.25 -5.01 -3.37
C LEU A 191 -15.02 -5.00 -2.47
N GLU A 192 -13.89 -5.36 -3.06
CA GLU A 192 -12.55 -5.36 -2.47
C GLU A 192 -12.19 -3.98 -1.93
N SER A 193 -11.95 -3.90 -0.61
CA SER A 193 -11.47 -2.70 0.06
C SER A 193 -9.94 -2.73 0.12
N SER A 194 -9.34 -1.87 -0.69
CA SER A 194 -7.90 -1.57 -0.65
C SER A 194 -7.55 -0.76 0.61
N PHE A 195 -6.38 -1.08 1.14
CA PHE A 195 -5.82 -0.64 2.42
C PHE A 195 -5.82 0.88 2.62
N ALA A 196 -6.32 1.31 3.79
CA ALA A 196 -6.21 2.67 4.29
C ALA A 196 -4.90 2.82 5.09
N GLU A 197 -4.04 3.75 4.65
CA GLU A 197 -2.93 4.29 5.44
C GLU A 197 -3.50 5.33 6.43
N ILE A 198 -3.07 5.25 7.69
CA ILE A 198 -3.47 6.19 8.75
C ILE A 198 -2.26 7.06 9.13
N SER A 199 -2.59 8.35 9.26
CA SER A 199 -1.88 9.48 9.84
C SER A 199 -1.12 9.15 11.13
N VAL A 200 0.11 9.63 11.22
CA VAL A 200 0.96 9.59 12.41
C VAL A 200 0.74 10.89 13.18
N ALA A 201 0.26 10.79 14.42
CA ALA A 201 0.37 11.85 15.42
C ALA A 201 1.62 11.57 16.25
N SER A 202 2.48 12.57 16.39
CA SER A 202 3.68 12.56 17.22
C SER A 202 3.39 13.20 18.58
N GLU A 203 3.70 12.47 19.65
CA GLU A 203 3.69 12.93 21.04
C GLU A 203 4.98 13.70 21.39
N SER A 204 4.80 14.83 22.09
CA SER A 204 5.77 15.62 22.87
C SER A 204 4.89 16.37 23.90
N ASP A 205 5.17 16.60 25.18
CA ASP A 205 6.37 16.62 26.01
C ASP A 205 5.95 16.54 27.50
N VAL A 206 6.95 16.40 28.38
CA VAL A 206 6.91 16.55 29.84
C VAL A 206 6.53 17.99 30.26
N PRO A 207 5.68 18.21 31.29
CA PRO A 207 5.43 19.54 31.85
C PRO A 207 6.36 19.90 33.03
N ILE A 208 6.71 21.19 33.13
CA ILE A 208 7.42 21.88 34.22
C ILE A 208 6.41 22.69 35.05
N GLY A 209 6.61 22.75 36.38
CA GLY A 209 6.09 23.81 37.27
C GLY A 209 5.75 23.29 38.68
N ASP A 210 6.67 23.20 39.64
CA ASP A 210 7.23 24.23 40.56
C ASP A 210 6.43 24.35 41.88
N GLY A 211 7.10 24.16 43.03
CA GLY A 211 6.46 24.04 44.35
C GLY A 211 7.41 23.62 45.48
N SER A 212 8.12 24.61 46.02
CA SER A 212 9.16 24.61 47.06
C SER A 212 8.81 23.99 48.44
N VAL A 213 9.86 23.55 49.17
CA VAL A 213 10.18 23.85 50.61
C VAL A 213 10.52 22.63 51.51
N ASN A 214 11.80 22.59 51.94
CA ASN A 214 12.42 22.17 53.23
C ASN A 214 12.89 20.73 53.56
N ASN A 215 14.23 20.62 53.64
CA ASN A 215 15.12 20.12 54.73
C ASN A 215 14.88 18.70 55.31
N VAL A 216 15.88 17.86 55.64
CA VAL A 216 17.04 18.08 56.53
C VAL A 216 18.06 16.90 56.37
N SER A 217 19.37 17.21 56.37
CA SER A 217 20.54 16.41 56.86
C SER A 217 20.90 15.06 56.17
N GLU A 218 22.15 14.60 56.01
CA GLU A 218 23.39 14.92 56.74
C GLU A 218 24.65 14.38 56.00
N ASN A 219 25.62 15.28 55.81
CA ASN A 219 27.07 15.16 56.10
C ASN A 219 28.10 14.33 55.31
N LEU A 220 29.21 15.05 55.05
CA LEU A 220 30.66 14.73 54.93
C LEU A 220 31.24 14.77 53.50
N GLY A 221 32.13 15.69 53.11
CA GLY A 221 32.75 16.83 53.80
C GLY A 221 33.83 17.49 52.92
N GLN A 222 33.77 18.84 52.87
CA GLN A 222 34.83 19.90 52.86
C GLN A 222 36.14 19.68 52.05
N SER A 223 36.67 20.62 51.25
CA SER A 223 36.96 22.06 51.48
C SER A 223 37.54 22.67 50.18
N SER A 224 36.95 23.70 49.56
CA SER A 224 37.12 25.17 49.73
C SER A 224 38.28 25.83 48.95
N SER A 225 37.95 26.66 47.94
CA SER A 225 38.34 28.09 47.89
C SER A 225 37.65 28.82 46.73
N THR A 226 37.04 29.93 47.10
CA THR A 226 36.22 30.92 46.38
C THR A 226 36.97 31.77 45.34
N THR A 227 36.30 32.13 44.25
CA THR A 227 36.06 33.54 43.83
C THR A 227 34.97 33.61 42.76
N SER A 228 34.00 34.49 43.01
CA SER A 228 33.01 35.08 42.11
C SER A 228 33.63 35.72 40.86
N ASP A 229 33.00 35.61 39.69
CA ASP A 229 32.32 36.72 38.99
C ASP A 229 31.84 36.29 37.59
N SER A 230 30.80 36.98 37.13
CA SER A 230 30.18 37.03 35.81
C SER A 230 31.11 36.79 34.60
N GLY A 231 30.64 35.96 33.65
CA GLY A 231 31.39 35.65 32.43
C GLY A 231 30.54 35.09 31.29
N MET A 232 30.10 36.01 30.43
CA MET A 232 29.77 35.84 29.00
C MET A 232 30.40 34.59 28.36
N PHE A 233 29.59 33.59 27.98
CA PHE A 233 30.06 32.49 27.13
C PHE A 233 30.10 32.94 25.66
N ARG A 234 31.29 33.41 25.27
CA ARG A 234 31.76 33.53 23.88
C ARG A 234 31.71 32.16 23.21
N PHE A 235 31.04 32.07 22.06
CA PHE A 235 31.36 31.05 21.07
C PHE A 235 32.77 31.35 20.54
N TYR A 236 33.65 30.35 20.56
CA TYR A 236 34.95 30.43 19.91
C TYR A 236 34.73 30.52 18.39
N GLU A 237 34.99 31.69 17.82
CA GLU A 237 35.32 31.86 16.42
C GLU A 237 36.78 31.41 16.25
N ASP A 238 36.98 30.17 15.80
CA ASP A 238 38.25 29.79 15.19
C ASP A 238 38.28 30.39 13.77
N GLU A 239 38.84 31.59 13.66
CA GLU A 239 39.37 32.10 12.40
C GLU A 239 40.66 31.32 12.07
N GLU A 240 40.51 30.15 11.45
CA GLU A 240 41.55 29.62 10.58
C GLU A 240 41.24 29.99 9.13
N ASP A 241 42.15 30.80 8.60
CA ASP A 241 42.25 31.37 7.26
C ASP A 241 42.30 30.24 6.19
N SER A 242 41.15 29.64 5.92
CA SER A 242 40.98 28.62 4.89
C SER A 242 40.56 29.28 3.58
N ARG A 243 41.49 29.24 2.63
CA ARG A 243 41.35 29.64 1.22
C ARG A 243 39.90 29.49 0.73
N VAL A 244 39.27 30.63 0.43
CA VAL A 244 37.92 30.72 -0.15
C VAL A 244 37.86 29.80 -1.37
N SER A 245 37.18 28.66 -1.20
CA SER A 245 36.83 27.80 -2.32
C SER A 245 35.89 28.58 -3.24
N PRO A 246 36.03 28.48 -4.58
CA PRO A 246 35.16 29.22 -5.50
C PRO A 246 33.69 28.90 -5.22
N GLU A 247 32.87 29.94 -5.14
CA GLU A 247 31.45 29.83 -4.79
C GLU A 247 30.72 28.87 -5.77
N PRO A 248 29.85 27.97 -5.28
CA PRO A 248 29.11 27.09 -6.16
C PRO A 248 28.05 27.89 -6.94
N GLU A 249 28.24 28.02 -8.25
CA GLU A 249 27.31 28.73 -9.12
C GLU A 249 26.02 27.91 -9.35
N LEU A 250 24.86 28.57 -9.26
CA LEU A 250 23.55 27.93 -9.48
C LEU A 250 23.22 27.87 -10.97
N ILE A 251 23.78 26.88 -11.66
CA ILE A 251 23.56 26.65 -13.10
C ILE A 251 22.65 25.43 -13.30
N LEU A 252 21.69 25.54 -14.24
CA LEU A 252 20.89 24.42 -14.73
C LEU A 252 21.48 23.86 -16.02
N ARG A 253 21.38 22.54 -16.20
CA ARG A 253 21.64 21.88 -17.48
C ARG A 253 20.56 22.22 -18.51
N ASP A 254 20.80 21.97 -19.79
CA ASP A 254 19.86 22.34 -20.86
C ASP A 254 18.51 21.62 -20.70
N TYR A 255 18.52 20.31 -20.42
CA TYR A 255 17.30 19.55 -20.14
C TYR A 255 16.55 20.03 -18.88
N GLN A 256 17.27 20.59 -17.90
CA GLN A 256 16.68 21.14 -16.68
C GLN A 256 16.03 22.50 -16.97
N MET A 257 16.68 23.34 -17.77
CA MET A 257 16.15 24.61 -18.22
C MET A 257 14.90 24.41 -19.09
N GLU A 258 14.91 23.45 -20.01
CA GLU A 258 13.77 23.08 -20.86
C GLU A 258 12.48 22.90 -20.06
N VAL A 259 12.52 22.07 -19.01
CA VAL A 259 11.34 21.78 -18.19
C VAL A 259 11.00 22.88 -17.18
N ALA A 260 11.97 23.74 -16.83
CA ALA A 260 11.77 24.84 -15.88
C ALA A 260 11.10 26.08 -16.51
N LYS A 261 11.30 26.31 -17.82
CA LYS A 261 10.85 27.52 -18.55
C LYS A 261 9.42 27.97 -18.23
N PRO A 262 8.38 27.12 -18.25
CA PRO A 262 7.02 27.58 -17.95
C PRO A 262 6.85 28.03 -16.49
N ALA A 263 7.50 27.37 -15.53
CA ALA A 263 7.46 27.79 -14.13
C ALA A 263 8.14 29.15 -13.93
N LEU A 264 9.25 29.42 -14.64
CA LEU A 264 9.88 30.74 -14.62
C LEU A 264 8.94 31.84 -15.15
N ASN A 265 7.99 31.48 -16.02
CA ASN A 265 6.97 32.41 -16.54
C ASN A 265 5.73 32.54 -15.64
N GLY A 266 5.73 31.93 -14.45
CA GLY A 266 4.60 31.98 -13.51
C GLY A 266 3.50 30.96 -13.78
N GLU A 267 3.72 29.97 -14.68
CA GLU A 267 2.73 28.93 -14.94
C GLU A 267 2.78 27.81 -13.88
N ASN A 268 1.61 27.27 -13.51
CA ASN A 268 1.50 26.09 -12.64
C ASN A 268 1.82 24.84 -13.44
N ILE A 269 2.84 24.07 -13.06
CA ILE A 269 3.28 22.89 -13.81
C ILE A 269 3.64 21.71 -12.93
N ILE A 270 3.67 20.53 -13.55
CA ILE A 270 4.29 19.32 -12.99
C ILE A 270 5.56 19.03 -13.78
N ILE A 271 6.71 18.94 -13.12
CA ILE A 271 7.97 18.51 -13.72
C ILE A 271 8.15 17.00 -13.45
N CYS A 272 8.22 16.22 -14.52
CA CYS A 272 8.47 14.80 -14.50
C CYS A 272 9.90 14.50 -14.99
N LEU A 273 10.82 14.27 -14.06
CA LEU A 273 12.24 13.99 -14.35
C LEU A 273 12.71 12.73 -13.61
N PRO A 274 13.45 11.81 -14.27
CA PRO A 274 13.95 10.59 -13.65
C PRO A 274 14.74 10.82 -12.35
N THR A 275 14.82 9.81 -11.48
CA THR A 275 15.67 9.85 -10.29
C THR A 275 17.14 10.11 -10.68
N GLY A 276 17.84 10.96 -9.94
CA GLY A 276 19.21 11.38 -10.27
C GLY A 276 19.32 12.57 -11.23
N SER A 277 18.24 13.01 -11.87
CA SER A 277 18.28 14.13 -12.84
C SER A 277 18.42 15.53 -12.22
N GLY A 278 18.45 15.64 -10.88
CA GLY A 278 18.56 16.92 -10.16
C GLY A 278 17.25 17.73 -10.07
N LYS A 279 16.11 17.07 -9.78
CA LYS A 279 14.80 17.73 -9.58
C LYS A 279 14.85 18.86 -8.55
N THR A 280 15.47 18.61 -7.39
CA THR A 280 15.57 19.59 -6.31
C THR A 280 16.39 20.81 -6.72
N ARG A 281 17.45 20.63 -7.53
CA ARG A 281 18.23 21.75 -8.09
C ARG A 281 17.39 22.68 -8.95
N VAL A 282 16.50 22.12 -9.78
CA VAL A 282 15.54 22.90 -10.59
C VAL A 282 14.60 23.70 -9.69
N ALA A 283 14.12 23.09 -8.60
CA ALA A 283 13.28 23.77 -7.62
C ALA A 283 13.98 24.98 -6.97
N VAL A 284 15.26 24.85 -6.62
CA VAL A 284 16.06 25.96 -6.07
C VAL A 284 16.22 27.10 -7.07
N TYR A 285 16.49 26.78 -8.34
CA TYR A 285 16.59 27.79 -9.39
C TYR A 285 15.28 28.57 -9.59
N ILE A 286 14.15 27.85 -9.69
CA ILE A 286 12.83 28.48 -9.80
C ILE A 286 12.53 29.33 -8.56
N THR A 287 12.86 28.85 -7.36
CA THR A 287 12.70 29.59 -6.10
C THR A 287 13.45 30.92 -6.14
N LYS A 288 14.73 30.89 -6.56
CA LYS A 288 15.56 32.09 -6.65
C LYS A 288 14.99 33.09 -7.64
N ASP A 289 14.70 32.65 -8.87
CA ASP A 289 14.16 33.52 -9.93
C ASP A 289 12.81 34.13 -9.54
N HIS A 290 11.92 33.34 -8.92
CA HIS A 290 10.62 33.81 -8.42
C HIS A 290 10.78 34.93 -7.39
N LEU A 291 11.62 34.71 -6.37
CA LEU A 291 11.87 35.71 -5.32
C LEU A 291 12.60 36.95 -5.87
N ASP A 292 13.55 36.78 -6.79
CA ASP A 292 14.25 37.89 -7.44
C ASP A 292 13.29 38.75 -8.27
N LYS A 293 12.35 38.12 -9.00
CA LYS A 293 11.27 38.80 -9.73
C LYS A 293 10.34 39.57 -8.79
N LYS A 294 9.90 38.95 -7.69
CA LYS A 294 9.06 39.60 -6.68
C LYS A 294 9.76 40.80 -6.03
N LYS A 295 11.04 40.65 -5.68
CA LYS A 295 11.86 41.74 -5.13
C LYS A 295 12.03 42.90 -6.12
N ARG A 296 12.30 42.62 -7.40
CA ARG A 296 12.36 43.64 -8.46
C ARG A 296 11.03 44.36 -8.68
N ALA A 297 9.92 43.64 -8.54
CA ALA A 297 8.57 44.20 -8.64
C ALA A 297 8.08 44.89 -7.35
N SER A 298 8.89 44.91 -6.27
CA SER A 298 8.48 45.38 -4.95
C SER A 298 7.22 44.69 -4.39
N GLU A 299 7.03 43.41 -4.74
CA GLU A 299 5.95 42.57 -4.25
C GLU A 299 6.44 41.60 -3.17
N PRO A 300 5.60 41.23 -2.19
CA PRO A 300 5.96 40.23 -1.20
C PRO A 300 6.16 38.85 -1.87
N GLY A 301 7.36 38.30 -1.73
CA GLY A 301 7.72 36.96 -2.19
C GLY A 301 7.89 36.02 -1.00
N LYS A 302 7.14 34.90 -1.02
CA LYS A 302 7.26 33.84 -0.01
C LYS A 302 7.06 32.47 -0.64
N VAL A 303 7.94 31.52 -0.31
CA VAL A 303 7.97 30.18 -0.89
C VAL A 303 7.88 29.14 0.21
N ILE A 304 7.04 28.12 -0.01
CA ILE A 304 7.01 26.93 0.83
C ILE A 304 7.26 25.67 0.00
N VAL A 305 8.12 24.80 0.51
CA VAL A 305 8.51 23.52 -0.09
C VAL A 305 7.97 22.41 0.78
N LEU A 306 7.03 21.63 0.26
CA LEU A 306 6.34 20.58 0.98
C LEU A 306 6.92 19.21 0.65
N VAL A 307 7.39 18.50 1.67
CA VAL A 307 7.94 17.14 1.56
C VAL A 307 7.09 16.12 2.34
N ASN A 308 7.17 14.85 1.95
CA ASN A 308 6.36 13.77 2.54
C ASN A 308 7.07 13.02 3.68
N LYS A 309 8.39 13.22 3.85
CA LYS A 309 9.21 12.58 4.89
C LYS A 309 10.02 13.60 5.67
N VAL A 310 10.19 13.37 6.97
CA VAL A 310 10.98 14.26 7.85
C VAL A 310 12.45 14.42 7.40
N PRO A 311 13.19 13.34 7.05
CA PRO A 311 14.59 13.49 6.63
C PRO A 311 14.80 14.33 5.36
N LEU A 312 13.77 14.46 4.51
CA LEU A 312 13.83 15.29 3.29
C LEU A 312 13.97 16.78 3.60
N VAL A 313 13.42 17.23 4.73
CA VAL A 313 13.51 18.64 5.15
C VAL A 313 14.98 19.03 5.31
N GLU A 314 15.71 18.27 6.15
CA GLU A 314 17.12 18.55 6.42
C GLU A 314 18.00 18.32 5.19
N GLN A 315 17.67 17.29 4.40
CA GLN A 315 18.37 16.98 3.16
C GLN A 315 18.28 18.13 2.16
N HIS A 316 17.07 18.63 1.88
CA HIS A 316 16.86 19.74 0.94
C HIS A 316 17.46 21.03 1.49
N LEU A 317 17.33 21.28 2.79
CA LEU A 317 17.92 22.45 3.43
C LEU A 317 19.44 22.47 3.28
N ARG A 318 20.15 21.43 3.74
CA ARG A 318 21.62 21.41 3.74
C ARG A 318 22.24 21.29 2.36
N LYS A 319 21.71 20.45 1.47
CA LYS A 319 22.36 20.10 0.20
C LYS A 319 22.02 21.04 -0.95
N GLU A 320 20.82 21.63 -0.94
CA GLU A 320 20.31 22.38 -2.09
C GLU A 320 19.92 23.80 -1.72
N PHE A 321 18.99 24.04 -0.78
CA PHE A 321 18.47 25.38 -0.55
C PHE A 321 19.45 26.33 0.17
N HIS A 322 20.10 25.89 1.25
CA HIS A 322 21.06 26.75 1.97
C HIS A 322 22.25 27.19 1.12
N PRO A 323 22.97 26.29 0.41
CA PRO A 323 24.15 26.68 -0.36
C PRO A 323 23.90 27.81 -1.36
N PHE A 324 22.71 27.89 -1.95
CA PHE A 324 22.42 28.85 -3.02
C PHE A 324 21.55 30.05 -2.59
N LEU A 325 20.76 29.94 -1.50
CA LEU A 325 19.77 30.96 -1.13
C LEU A 325 20.05 31.67 0.19
N LYS A 326 20.77 31.06 1.14
CA LYS A 326 20.94 31.58 2.52
C LYS A 326 21.54 33.00 2.58
N ARG A 327 22.40 33.35 1.62
CA ARG A 327 23.01 34.69 1.53
C ARG A 327 22.01 35.79 1.12
N TRP A 328 20.95 35.41 0.41
CA TRP A 328 20.02 36.35 -0.23
C TRP A 328 18.67 36.42 0.50
N TYR A 329 18.27 35.32 1.13
CA TYR A 329 16.93 35.10 1.70
C TYR A 329 17.00 34.34 3.02
N GLN A 330 16.00 34.55 3.88
CA GLN A 330 15.83 33.77 5.11
C GLN A 330 15.22 32.40 4.80
N VAL A 331 15.97 31.34 5.07
CA VAL A 331 15.60 29.95 4.76
C VAL A 331 15.52 29.14 6.06
N ILE A 332 14.44 28.39 6.25
CA ILE A 332 14.24 27.53 7.42
C ILE A 332 13.71 26.15 7.02
N GLY A 333 14.12 25.12 7.76
CA GLY A 333 13.55 23.76 7.69
C GLY A 333 12.72 23.43 8.93
N LEU A 334 11.57 22.81 8.74
CA LEU A 334 10.59 22.49 9.77
C LEU A 334 10.10 21.04 9.67
N SER A 335 10.06 20.34 10.78
CA SER A 335 9.48 19.00 10.89
C SER A 335 8.80 18.82 12.25
N GLY A 336 8.01 17.76 12.39
CA GLY A 336 7.39 17.42 13.68
C GLY A 336 8.41 17.12 14.79
N ASP A 337 9.65 16.81 14.42
CA ASP A 337 10.76 16.55 15.36
C ASP A 337 11.45 17.86 15.79
N THR A 338 11.12 19.00 15.16
CA THR A 338 11.73 20.29 15.46
C THR A 338 10.98 20.98 16.60
N GLN A 339 11.55 21.02 17.80
CA GLN A 339 10.99 21.79 18.93
C GLN A 339 11.22 23.29 18.71
N LEU A 340 10.31 23.94 17.99
CA LEU A 340 10.31 25.39 17.89
C LEU A 340 9.63 26.03 19.09
N LYS A 341 10.25 27.09 19.63
CA LYS A 341 9.63 27.97 20.64
C LYS A 341 8.67 29.02 20.06
N ILE A 342 8.49 29.02 18.74
CA ILE A 342 7.69 30.00 18.00
C ILE A 342 6.59 29.30 17.20
N SER A 343 5.44 29.95 17.06
CA SER A 343 4.31 29.40 16.32
C SER A 343 4.57 29.40 14.80
N PHE A 344 3.94 28.47 14.08
CA PHE A 344 4.11 28.37 12.63
C PHE A 344 3.74 29.68 11.87
N PRO A 345 2.66 30.41 12.22
CA PRO A 345 2.40 31.73 11.63
C PRO A 345 3.52 32.76 11.86
N GLU A 346 4.22 32.70 12.99
CA GLU A 346 5.39 33.54 13.24
C GLU A 346 6.59 33.13 12.37
N VAL A 347 6.81 31.83 12.18
CA VAL A 347 7.82 31.32 11.25
C VAL A 347 7.54 31.81 9.82
N VAL A 348 6.27 31.78 9.40
CA VAL A 348 5.85 32.28 8.08
C VAL A 348 6.16 33.76 7.94
N ARG A 349 5.91 34.59 8.95
CA ARG A 349 6.22 36.03 8.89
C ARG A 349 7.72 36.31 8.77
N ARG A 350 8.58 35.57 9.48
CA ARG A 350 10.03 35.83 9.58
C ARG A 350 10.86 35.30 8.41
N ASN A 351 10.37 34.32 7.65
CA ASN A 351 11.17 33.61 6.64
C ASN A 351 10.63 33.79 5.22
N ASP A 352 11.53 33.81 4.24
CA ASP A 352 11.20 33.93 2.81
C ASP A 352 10.97 32.56 2.19
N VAL A 353 11.76 31.56 2.60
CA VAL A 353 11.69 30.18 2.12
C VAL A 353 11.54 29.21 3.29
N ILE A 354 10.49 28.40 3.25
CA ILE A 354 10.17 27.43 4.29
C ILE A 354 10.15 26.04 3.69
N ILE A 355 10.97 25.13 4.21
CA ILE A 355 10.94 23.71 3.83
C ILE A 355 10.25 22.96 4.98
N SER A 356 9.15 22.29 4.70
CA SER A 356 8.33 21.67 5.75
C SER A 356 7.74 20.33 5.34
N THR A 357 7.49 19.47 6.32
CA THR A 357 6.55 18.36 6.09
C THR A 357 5.14 18.92 5.85
N ALA A 358 4.39 18.28 4.95
CA ALA A 358 3.08 18.76 4.52
C ALA A 358 2.06 18.89 5.67
N GLN A 359 2.15 18.01 6.67
CA GLN A 359 1.20 17.95 7.78
C GLN A 359 1.26 19.19 8.68
N ILE A 360 2.43 19.84 8.80
CA ILE A 360 2.57 21.07 9.60
C ILE A 360 1.71 22.19 8.99
N LEU A 361 1.79 22.38 7.67
CA LEU A 361 0.96 23.35 6.96
C LEU A 361 -0.53 22.98 7.08
N GLU A 362 -0.88 21.70 6.94
CA GLU A 362 -2.28 21.27 7.05
C GLU A 362 -2.86 21.48 8.45
N ASN A 363 -2.06 21.27 9.50
CA ASN A 363 -2.45 21.56 10.89
C ASN A 363 -2.70 23.07 11.06
N SER A 364 -1.77 23.93 10.61
CA SER A 364 -1.93 25.39 10.70
C SER A 364 -3.19 25.86 9.99
N LEU A 365 -3.39 25.43 8.74
CA LEU A 365 -4.57 25.77 7.95
C LEU A 365 -5.88 25.22 8.55
N SER A 366 -5.83 24.16 9.34
CA SER A 366 -7.03 23.56 9.98
C SER A 366 -7.44 24.27 11.26
N HIS A 367 -6.52 24.94 11.93
CA HIS A 367 -6.77 25.71 13.16
C HIS A 367 -6.85 27.23 12.91
N ALA A 368 -6.41 27.72 11.75
CA ALA A 368 -6.50 29.13 11.39
C ALA A 368 -7.95 29.62 11.32
N ALA A 369 -8.24 30.75 11.98
CA ALA A 369 -9.43 31.53 11.70
C ALA A 369 -9.35 32.08 10.26
N GLU A 370 -10.51 32.34 9.62
CA GLU A 370 -10.58 32.80 8.21
C GLU A 370 -9.79 34.10 7.93
N GLU A 371 -9.36 34.82 8.97
CA GLU A 371 -8.66 36.11 8.89
C GLU A 371 -7.12 36.00 9.04
N GLU A 372 -6.57 34.82 9.34
CA GLU A 372 -5.12 34.57 9.56
C GLU A 372 -4.49 33.65 8.51
N GLU A 373 -4.97 33.67 7.26
CA GLU A 373 -4.41 32.81 6.20
C GLU A 373 -2.97 33.21 5.82
N GLU A 374 -2.10 32.21 5.79
CA GLU A 374 -0.68 32.35 5.46
C GLU A 374 -0.49 32.55 3.95
N ASN A 375 -0.09 33.76 3.56
CA ASN A 375 0.05 34.12 2.16
C ASN A 375 1.40 33.66 1.57
N PHE A 376 1.36 32.53 0.87
CA PHE A 376 2.47 32.06 0.02
C PHE A 376 2.30 32.55 -1.42
N SER A 377 3.42 32.84 -2.09
CA SER A 377 3.44 33.21 -3.51
C SER A 377 3.85 32.06 -4.44
N LEU A 378 4.51 31.03 -3.89
CA LEU A 378 4.89 29.80 -4.58
C LEU A 378 4.83 28.62 -3.60
N ILE A 379 4.17 27.54 -4.00
CA ILE A 379 4.15 26.26 -3.29
C ILE A 379 4.83 25.21 -4.17
N ILE A 380 5.91 24.63 -3.68
CA ILE A 380 6.62 23.52 -4.33
C ILE A 380 6.24 22.23 -3.61
N ILE A 381 5.77 21.22 -4.34
CA ILE A 381 5.39 19.92 -3.80
C ILE A 381 6.35 18.87 -4.35
N ASP A 382 7.20 18.33 -3.49
CA ASP A 382 8.06 17.20 -3.83
C ASP A 382 7.26 15.89 -3.80
N GLU A 383 7.67 14.93 -4.64
CA GLU A 383 6.96 13.66 -4.87
C GLU A 383 5.44 13.86 -5.05
N CYS A 384 5.09 14.79 -5.94
CA CYS A 384 3.74 15.31 -6.13
C CYS A 384 2.71 14.27 -6.63
N HIS A 385 3.16 13.05 -6.98
CA HIS A 385 2.31 11.92 -7.32
C HIS A 385 1.46 11.44 -6.11
N HIS A 386 1.81 11.85 -4.88
CA HIS A 386 1.01 11.67 -3.67
C HIS A 386 -0.19 12.64 -3.57
N THR A 387 -0.32 13.62 -4.47
CA THR A 387 -1.45 14.58 -4.51
C THR A 387 -2.71 13.93 -5.10
N GLN A 388 -3.23 12.92 -4.39
CA GLN A 388 -4.39 12.15 -4.78
C GLN A 388 -5.20 11.70 -3.55
N LYS A 389 -6.46 11.31 -3.79
CA LYS A 389 -7.37 10.78 -2.76
C LYS A 389 -7.47 11.73 -1.55
N GLU A 390 -7.15 11.23 -0.35
CA GLU A 390 -7.26 11.94 0.93
C GLU A 390 -5.89 12.27 1.52
N GLY A 391 -4.83 12.18 0.71
CA GLY A 391 -3.48 12.53 1.13
C GLY A 391 -3.37 14.01 1.52
N VAL A 392 -2.39 14.31 2.38
CA VAL A 392 -2.19 15.64 2.97
C VAL A 392 -2.00 16.71 1.88
N TYR A 393 -1.19 16.43 0.86
CA TYR A 393 -1.02 17.31 -0.30
C TYR A 393 -2.35 17.63 -0.98
N ASN A 394 -3.22 16.62 -1.17
CA ASN A 394 -4.49 16.84 -1.83
C ASN A 394 -5.48 17.63 -0.95
N ASN A 395 -5.40 17.52 0.38
CA ASN A 395 -6.20 18.36 1.28
C ASN A 395 -5.79 19.83 1.17
N ILE A 396 -4.48 20.13 1.13
CA ILE A 396 -3.94 21.47 0.90
C ILE A 396 -4.40 21.99 -0.47
N MET A 397 -4.21 21.21 -1.53
CA MET A 397 -4.61 21.61 -2.88
C MET A 397 -6.13 21.79 -3.03
N ARG A 398 -6.95 21.01 -2.32
CA ARG A 398 -8.41 21.22 -2.32
C ARG A 398 -8.82 22.54 -1.67
N ARG A 399 -8.04 23.09 -0.73
CA ARG A 399 -8.27 24.45 -0.19
C ARG A 399 -7.96 25.50 -1.26
N TYR A 400 -6.79 25.40 -1.88
CA TYR A 400 -6.40 26.22 -3.03
C TYR A 400 -7.47 26.21 -4.15
N LEU A 401 -8.01 25.03 -4.50
CA LEU A 401 -9.06 24.91 -5.51
C LEU A 401 -10.39 25.54 -5.07
N LYS A 402 -10.75 25.49 -3.78
CA LYS A 402 -11.93 26.20 -3.26
C LYS A 402 -11.75 27.71 -3.38
N GLU A 403 -10.60 28.25 -3.02
CA GLU A 403 -10.27 29.67 -3.19
C GLU A 403 -10.27 30.08 -4.65
N LYS A 404 -9.71 29.26 -5.55
CA LYS A 404 -9.77 29.50 -7.00
C LYS A 404 -11.20 29.65 -7.49
N MET A 405 -12.11 28.81 -6.99
CA MET A 405 -13.53 28.89 -7.31
C MET A 405 -14.22 30.09 -6.65
N LYS A 406 -13.80 30.51 -5.45
CA LYS A 406 -14.26 31.77 -4.83
C LYS A 406 -13.81 32.98 -5.67
N ASN A 407 -12.56 33.03 -6.12
CA ASN A 407 -12.03 34.09 -6.99
C ASN A 407 -12.82 34.23 -8.29
N ARG A 408 -13.25 33.12 -8.90
CA ARG A 408 -14.14 33.16 -10.08
C ARG A 408 -15.48 33.83 -9.79
N LYS A 409 -16.01 33.71 -8.57
CA LYS A 409 -17.25 34.40 -8.15
C LYS A 409 -16.99 35.87 -7.88
N LEU A 410 -15.93 36.18 -7.14
CA LEU A 410 -15.52 37.57 -6.84
C LEU A 410 -15.25 38.36 -8.12
N ALA A 411 -14.63 37.75 -9.12
CA ALA A 411 -14.42 38.34 -10.44
C ALA A 411 -15.74 38.72 -11.13
N LYS A 412 -16.78 37.88 -11.03
CA LYS A 412 -18.12 38.18 -11.58
C LYS A 412 -18.83 39.29 -10.80
N GLU A 413 -18.49 39.45 -9.52
CA GLU A 413 -19.02 40.47 -8.63
C GLU A 413 -18.18 41.76 -8.63
N ASN A 414 -17.14 41.86 -9.48
CA ASN A 414 -16.17 42.96 -9.52
C ASN A 414 -15.53 43.28 -8.15
N ARG A 415 -15.31 42.25 -7.32
CA ARG A 415 -14.65 42.37 -6.02
C ARG A 415 -13.14 42.11 -6.13
N PRO A 416 -12.32 42.65 -5.21
CA PRO A 416 -10.89 42.35 -5.16
C PRO A 416 -10.63 40.84 -5.11
N LEU A 417 -9.72 40.36 -5.94
CA LEU A 417 -9.36 38.95 -6.00
C LEU A 417 -8.37 38.60 -4.88
N ILE A 418 -8.52 37.42 -4.32
CA ILE A 418 -7.57 36.87 -3.37
C ILE A 418 -6.34 36.40 -4.15
N LEU A 419 -5.14 36.79 -3.71
CA LEU A 419 -3.90 36.37 -4.35
C LEU A 419 -3.73 34.86 -4.21
N GLN A 420 -3.33 34.17 -5.29
CA GLN A 420 -3.09 32.72 -5.26
C GLN A 420 -1.61 32.40 -5.49
N PRO A 421 -1.06 31.41 -4.79
CA PRO A 421 0.30 30.95 -5.04
C PRO A 421 0.43 30.28 -6.40
N GLN A 422 1.60 30.43 -7.02
CA GLN A 422 2.02 29.52 -8.08
C GLN A 422 2.25 28.12 -7.50
N ILE A 423 1.96 27.07 -8.27
CA ILE A 423 2.13 25.67 -7.86
C ILE A 423 3.16 24.98 -8.75
N LEU A 424 4.16 24.35 -8.13
CA LEU A 424 5.16 23.52 -8.80
C LEU A 424 5.15 22.11 -8.22
N GLY A 425 4.72 21.12 -9.02
CA GLY A 425 4.84 19.71 -8.66
C GLY A 425 6.12 19.08 -9.19
N LEU A 426 6.84 18.31 -8.37
CA LEU A 426 8.03 17.56 -8.77
C LEU A 426 7.78 16.06 -8.59
N THR A 427 8.08 15.25 -9.60
CA THR A 427 8.00 13.79 -9.47
C THR A 427 8.95 13.07 -10.43
N ALA A 428 9.36 11.84 -10.09
CA ALA A 428 10.00 10.95 -11.04
C ALA A 428 9.00 10.29 -12.00
N SER A 429 7.82 9.99 -11.48
CA SER A 429 6.75 9.31 -12.22
C SER A 429 5.40 9.62 -11.58
N PRO A 430 4.41 10.13 -12.32
CA PRO A 430 3.06 10.35 -11.79
C PRO A 430 2.28 9.04 -11.56
N GLY A 431 2.68 7.94 -12.21
CA GLY A 431 2.00 6.63 -12.14
C GLY A 431 0.75 6.54 -13.03
N VAL A 432 0.01 5.44 -12.88
CA VAL A 432 -1.25 5.17 -13.61
C VAL A 432 -2.44 4.86 -12.70
N GLY A 433 -2.26 4.96 -11.37
CA GLY A 433 -3.35 4.76 -10.41
C GLY A 433 -3.94 3.34 -10.43
N GLY A 434 -3.13 2.33 -10.78
CA GLY A 434 -3.58 0.95 -10.92
C GLY A 434 -4.37 0.66 -12.20
N ALA A 435 -4.44 1.61 -13.15
CA ALA A 435 -5.12 1.41 -14.42
C ALA A 435 -4.61 0.17 -15.18
N THR A 436 -5.54 -0.51 -15.85
CA THR A 436 -5.28 -1.65 -16.75
C THR A 436 -5.47 -1.27 -18.22
N SER A 437 -6.00 -0.07 -18.51
CA SER A 437 -6.25 0.43 -19.86
C SER A 437 -5.68 1.84 -20.06
N HIS A 438 -5.31 2.15 -21.30
CA HIS A 438 -4.73 3.45 -21.66
C HIS A 438 -5.65 4.63 -21.32
N ALA A 439 -6.96 4.50 -21.56
CA ALA A 439 -7.93 5.54 -21.25
C ALA A 439 -7.96 5.88 -19.74
N LYS A 440 -7.94 4.86 -18.87
CA LYS A 440 -7.88 5.06 -17.42
C LYS A 440 -6.53 5.64 -16.96
N ALA A 441 -5.44 5.29 -17.63
CA ALA A 441 -4.14 5.92 -17.37
C ALA A 441 -4.14 7.41 -17.72
N VAL A 442 -4.68 7.80 -18.88
CA VAL A 442 -4.87 9.21 -19.26
C VAL A 442 -5.75 9.94 -18.24
N GLU A 443 -6.86 9.33 -17.83
CA GLU A 443 -7.75 9.86 -16.78
C GLU A 443 -6.99 10.10 -15.47
N HIS A 444 -6.13 9.16 -15.05
CA HIS A 444 -5.33 9.29 -13.84
C HIS A 444 -4.32 10.45 -13.92
N ILE A 445 -3.59 10.58 -15.03
CA ILE A 445 -2.66 11.71 -15.25
C ILE A 445 -3.42 13.05 -15.20
N LEU A 446 -4.57 13.13 -15.86
CA LEU A 446 -5.42 14.34 -15.82
C LEU A 446 -5.94 14.65 -14.42
N LYS A 447 -6.28 13.63 -13.61
CA LYS A 447 -6.67 13.83 -12.21
C LYS A 447 -5.54 14.41 -11.37
N ILE A 448 -4.30 13.93 -11.52
CA ILE A 448 -3.14 14.50 -10.82
C ILE A 448 -2.92 15.95 -11.27
N CYS A 449 -2.97 16.22 -12.58
CA CYS A 449 -2.87 17.57 -13.12
C CYS A 449 -3.98 18.49 -12.58
N ALA A 450 -5.21 17.98 -12.46
CA ALA A 450 -6.34 18.73 -11.93
C ALA A 450 -6.20 19.04 -10.45
N ASN A 451 -5.74 18.06 -9.65
CA ASN A 451 -5.48 18.24 -8.23
C ASN A 451 -4.38 19.28 -7.98
N LEU A 452 -3.31 19.28 -8.79
CA LEU A 452 -2.21 20.25 -8.69
C LEU A 452 -2.47 21.56 -9.43
N ASP A 453 -3.64 21.71 -10.05
CA ASP A 453 -3.99 22.86 -10.91
C ASP A 453 -2.93 23.16 -11.99
N ALA A 454 -2.32 22.12 -12.54
CA ALA A 454 -1.27 22.23 -13.53
C ALA A 454 -1.86 22.61 -14.89
N CYS A 455 -1.30 23.63 -15.54
CA CYS A 455 -1.64 23.98 -16.92
C CYS A 455 -1.04 22.99 -17.93
N ARG A 456 0.06 22.34 -17.57
CA ARG A 456 0.74 21.32 -18.38
C ARG A 456 1.66 20.45 -17.51
N ILE A 457 1.91 19.23 -17.99
CA ILE A 457 2.95 18.34 -17.45
C ILE A 457 4.19 18.42 -18.35
N MET A 458 5.36 18.59 -17.74
CA MET A 458 6.64 18.81 -18.42
C MET A 458 7.51 17.56 -18.33
N THR A 459 8.03 17.14 -19.49
CA THR A 459 9.04 16.08 -19.65
C THR A 459 10.12 16.59 -20.61
N VAL A 460 11.31 16.01 -20.55
CA VAL A 460 12.41 16.35 -21.49
C VAL A 460 12.12 15.74 -22.85
N GLU A 461 12.10 16.56 -23.89
CA GLU A 461 11.94 16.15 -25.29
C GLU A 461 13.15 16.59 -26.13
N GLU A 462 13.48 17.88 -26.12
CA GLU A 462 14.53 18.48 -26.96
C GLU A 462 15.92 17.97 -26.54
N HIS A 463 16.22 18.00 -25.25
CA HIS A 463 17.54 17.61 -24.72
C HIS A 463 17.55 16.18 -24.18
N ALA A 464 16.72 15.29 -24.73
CA ALA A 464 16.60 13.91 -24.28
C ALA A 464 17.90 13.11 -24.38
N SER A 465 18.76 13.43 -25.35
CA SER A 465 20.10 12.81 -25.49
C SER A 465 21.04 13.18 -24.33
N GLN A 466 21.01 14.43 -23.87
CA GLN A 466 21.79 14.88 -22.71
C GLN A 466 21.32 14.17 -21.43
N LEU A 467 19.99 14.02 -21.26
CA LEU A 467 19.41 13.30 -20.12
C LEU A 467 19.83 11.83 -20.09
N ARG A 468 19.78 11.12 -21.22
CA ARG A 468 20.20 9.70 -21.31
C ARG A 468 21.67 9.48 -20.98
N ASN A 469 22.54 10.43 -21.32
CA ASN A 469 23.96 10.35 -20.98
C ASN A 469 24.20 10.62 -19.50
N GLN A 470 23.41 11.50 -18.89
CA GLN A 470 23.54 11.87 -17.47
C GLN A 470 22.95 10.79 -16.53
N VAL A 471 21.86 10.14 -16.94
CA VAL A 471 21.15 9.13 -16.13
C VAL A 471 21.09 7.83 -16.92
N LYS A 472 22.00 6.90 -16.60
CA LYS A 472 22.04 5.57 -17.20
C LYS A 472 21.02 4.65 -16.53
N GLU A 473 20.29 3.88 -17.33
CA GLU A 473 19.39 2.85 -16.81
C GLU A 473 20.17 1.56 -16.48
N PRO A 474 19.85 0.88 -15.36
CA PRO A 474 20.47 -0.38 -15.01
C PRO A 474 20.01 -1.52 -15.93
N TYR A 475 20.85 -2.56 -16.05
CA TYR A 475 20.46 -3.82 -16.67
C TYR A 475 19.38 -4.52 -15.83
N LYS A 476 18.24 -4.88 -16.45
CA LYS A 476 17.14 -5.58 -15.76
C LYS A 476 17.34 -7.09 -15.83
N LYS A 477 17.33 -7.78 -14.69
CA LYS A 477 17.42 -9.24 -14.56
C LYS A 477 16.23 -9.78 -13.75
N THR A 478 15.67 -10.89 -14.17
CA THR A 478 14.68 -11.65 -13.38
C THR A 478 15.29 -13.00 -13.04
N VAL A 479 15.34 -13.33 -11.75
CA VAL A 479 15.90 -14.56 -11.21
C VAL A 479 14.78 -15.33 -10.54
N ILE A 480 14.45 -16.49 -11.11
CA ILE A 480 13.30 -17.30 -10.70
C ILE A 480 13.82 -18.56 -10.00
N ALA A 481 13.30 -18.83 -8.81
CA ALA A 481 13.50 -20.09 -8.11
C ALA A 481 12.25 -20.97 -8.28
N ASP A 482 12.44 -22.21 -8.74
CA ASP A 482 11.33 -23.13 -9.00
C ASP A 482 10.78 -23.80 -7.73
N ASN A 483 11.54 -23.78 -6.63
CA ASN A 483 11.20 -24.41 -5.36
C ASN A 483 10.80 -25.90 -5.51
N LYS A 484 11.61 -26.67 -6.25
CA LYS A 484 11.38 -28.11 -6.50
C LYS A 484 11.91 -28.99 -5.37
N ARG A 485 12.71 -28.43 -4.45
CA ARG A 485 13.23 -29.17 -3.29
C ARG A 485 12.11 -29.58 -2.33
N ARG A 486 12.30 -30.74 -1.71
CA ARG A 486 11.43 -31.20 -0.62
C ARG A 486 11.56 -30.28 0.60
N ASP A 487 10.43 -29.94 1.21
CA ASP A 487 10.37 -29.10 2.41
C ASP A 487 9.73 -29.87 3.60
N PRO A 488 10.53 -30.63 4.37
CA PRO A 488 10.04 -31.38 5.52
C PRO A 488 9.61 -30.46 6.68
N PHE A 489 10.09 -29.22 6.74
CA PHE A 489 9.69 -28.27 7.76
C PHE A 489 8.25 -27.79 7.51
N ARG A 490 7.94 -27.40 6.26
CA ARG A 490 6.57 -27.06 5.82
C ARG A 490 5.61 -28.22 6.02
N GLU A 491 5.99 -29.45 5.62
CA GLU A 491 5.18 -30.66 5.86
C GLU A 491 4.82 -30.81 7.36
N LYS A 492 5.81 -30.64 8.25
CA LYS A 492 5.61 -30.78 9.70
C LYS A 492 4.76 -29.66 10.31
N ILE A 493 4.89 -28.42 9.82
CA ILE A 493 4.04 -27.31 10.26
C ILE A 493 2.59 -27.53 9.82
N ILE A 494 2.36 -28.01 8.60
CA ILE A 494 1.01 -28.33 8.09
C ILE A 494 0.35 -29.44 8.93
N GLU A 495 1.10 -30.47 9.34
CA GLU A 495 0.63 -31.49 10.29
C GLU A 495 0.15 -30.85 11.60
N ILE A 496 0.96 -29.97 12.21
CA ILE A 496 0.59 -29.28 13.45
C ILE A 496 -0.65 -28.39 13.26
N MET A 497 -0.72 -27.65 12.15
CA MET A 497 -1.88 -26.81 11.84
C MET A 497 -3.14 -27.64 11.66
N THR A 498 -3.03 -28.83 11.06
CA THR A 498 -4.14 -29.78 10.87
C THR A 498 -4.61 -30.34 12.20
N ASP A 499 -3.70 -30.71 13.10
CA ASP A 499 -4.03 -31.15 14.47
C ASP A 499 -4.81 -30.06 15.24
N ILE A 500 -4.39 -28.79 15.11
CA ILE A 500 -5.07 -27.66 15.74
C ILE A 500 -6.47 -27.44 15.12
N GLN A 501 -6.59 -27.49 13.79
CA GLN A 501 -7.87 -27.36 13.09
C GLN A 501 -8.85 -28.46 13.51
N ASN A 502 -8.39 -29.70 13.64
CA ASN A 502 -9.21 -30.81 14.11
C ASN A 502 -9.66 -30.61 15.56
N TYR A 503 -8.79 -30.09 16.43
CA TYR A 503 -9.13 -29.79 17.82
C TYR A 503 -10.20 -28.69 17.95
N CYS A 504 -10.14 -27.64 17.13
CA CYS A 504 -11.07 -26.50 17.19
C CYS A 504 -12.25 -26.55 16.21
N GLN A 505 -12.27 -27.55 15.32
CA GLN A 505 -13.28 -27.75 14.26
C GLN A 505 -13.39 -26.54 13.30
N LEU A 506 -12.26 -25.91 12.99
CA LEU A 506 -12.18 -24.80 12.03
C LEU A 506 -11.48 -25.28 10.74
N HIS A 507 -12.25 -25.42 9.66
CA HIS A 507 -11.73 -25.92 8.38
C HIS A 507 -11.85 -24.87 7.27
N PRO A 508 -10.74 -24.29 6.79
CA PRO A 508 -10.75 -23.37 5.68
C PRO A 508 -10.83 -24.09 4.33
N LYS A 509 -11.26 -23.37 3.30
CA LYS A 509 -11.13 -23.77 1.89
C LYS A 509 -9.80 -23.30 1.26
N SER A 510 -8.98 -22.58 2.02
CA SER A 510 -7.74 -21.95 1.56
C SER A 510 -6.52 -22.76 1.97
N GLU A 511 -5.47 -22.72 1.16
CA GLU A 511 -4.21 -23.42 1.43
C GLU A 511 -3.39 -22.78 2.56
N PHE A 512 -2.64 -23.60 3.29
CA PHE A 512 -1.75 -23.17 4.36
C PHE A 512 -0.56 -22.34 3.85
N GLY A 513 -0.16 -21.35 4.65
CA GLY A 513 0.97 -20.46 4.35
C GLY A 513 0.62 -19.35 3.36
N THR A 514 -0.66 -19.11 3.10
CA THR A 514 -1.11 -18.12 2.11
C THR A 514 -1.78 -16.91 2.77
N GLN A 515 -1.87 -15.81 2.01
CA GLN A 515 -2.57 -14.60 2.46
C GLN A 515 -4.10 -14.81 2.61
N PRO A 516 -4.80 -15.56 1.74
CA PRO A 516 -6.21 -15.91 1.96
C PRO A 516 -6.45 -16.66 3.27
N TYR A 517 -5.57 -17.60 3.65
CA TYR A 517 -5.64 -18.30 4.94
C TYR A 517 -5.47 -17.33 6.11
N GLU A 518 -4.51 -16.41 6.03
CA GLU A 518 -4.30 -15.38 7.05
C GLU A 518 -5.55 -14.51 7.25
N GLN A 519 -6.19 -14.08 6.16
CA GLN A 519 -7.42 -13.30 6.24
C GLN A 519 -8.57 -14.10 6.85
N TRP A 520 -8.71 -15.38 6.48
CA TRP A 520 -9.72 -16.26 7.04
C TRP A 520 -9.52 -16.45 8.55
N VAL A 521 -8.31 -16.80 9.00
CA VAL A 521 -8.05 -17.07 10.42
C VAL A 521 -8.25 -15.83 11.29
N ILE A 522 -7.92 -14.64 10.80
CA ILE A 522 -8.21 -13.36 11.49
C ILE A 522 -9.71 -13.08 11.56
N ARG A 523 -10.48 -13.42 10.52
CA ARG A 523 -11.95 -13.28 10.54
C ARG A 523 -12.56 -14.24 11.56
N GLU A 524 -12.10 -15.50 11.59
CA GLU A 524 -12.57 -16.50 12.55
C GLU A 524 -12.18 -16.13 13.99
N GLU A 525 -10.97 -15.62 14.24
CA GLU A 525 -10.55 -15.11 15.56
C GLU A 525 -11.52 -14.02 16.06
N LYS A 526 -11.86 -13.05 15.19
CA LYS A 526 -12.80 -11.97 15.53
C LYS A 526 -14.22 -12.47 15.73
N LYS A 527 -14.67 -13.43 14.93
CA LYS A 527 -15.99 -14.03 15.05
C LYS A 527 -16.12 -14.79 16.37
N ALA A 528 -15.17 -15.68 16.66
CA ALA A 528 -15.10 -16.43 17.91
C ALA A 528 -15.01 -15.50 19.14
N ALA A 529 -14.30 -14.38 19.02
CA ALA A 529 -14.27 -13.35 20.04
C ALA A 529 -15.65 -12.69 20.30
N LYS A 530 -16.44 -12.43 19.25
CA LYS A 530 -17.81 -11.87 19.43
C LYS A 530 -18.79 -12.89 19.99
N GLU A 531 -18.61 -14.16 19.63
CA GLU A 531 -19.48 -15.28 20.03
C GLU A 531 -19.08 -15.93 21.36
N GLU A 532 -18.11 -15.35 22.07
CA GLU A 532 -17.61 -15.85 23.36
C GLU A 532 -16.99 -17.27 23.32
N LYS A 533 -16.45 -17.66 22.16
CA LYS A 533 -15.84 -18.96 21.92
C LYS A 533 -14.32 -18.91 22.11
N ARG A 534 -13.87 -18.93 23.38
CA ARG A 534 -12.43 -18.88 23.73
C ARG A 534 -11.61 -19.94 22.99
N LYS A 535 -12.03 -21.22 23.02
CA LYS A 535 -11.34 -22.34 22.36
C LYS A 535 -10.99 -22.04 20.90
N GLN A 536 -12.00 -21.63 20.10
CA GLN A 536 -11.83 -21.34 18.68
C GLN A 536 -10.95 -20.12 18.44
N ARG A 537 -11.12 -19.07 19.25
CA ARG A 537 -10.35 -17.83 19.17
C ARG A 537 -8.86 -18.06 19.45
N VAL A 538 -8.52 -18.76 20.53
CA VAL A 538 -7.13 -19.05 20.89
C VAL A 538 -6.49 -19.95 19.84
N CYS A 539 -7.20 -20.97 19.36
CA CYS A 539 -6.72 -21.80 18.25
C CYS A 539 -6.47 -20.99 16.98
N ALA A 540 -7.36 -20.05 16.64
CA ALA A 540 -7.17 -19.16 15.49
C ALA A 540 -5.93 -18.24 15.66
N GLU A 541 -5.70 -17.69 16.85
CA GLU A 541 -4.49 -16.91 17.16
C GLU A 541 -3.21 -17.73 16.95
N HIS A 542 -3.18 -18.98 17.41
CA HIS A 542 -2.04 -19.88 17.21
C HIS A 542 -1.89 -20.30 15.73
N LEU A 543 -2.98 -20.65 15.05
CA LEU A 543 -2.98 -20.98 13.62
C LEU A 543 -2.43 -19.83 12.77
N LYS A 544 -2.73 -18.58 13.15
CA LYS A 544 -2.16 -17.39 12.51
C LYS A 544 -0.63 -17.37 12.64
N LYS A 545 -0.07 -17.67 13.82
CA LYS A 545 1.39 -17.74 14.03
C LYS A 545 2.07 -18.87 13.27
N TYR A 546 1.42 -20.02 13.12
CA TYR A 546 1.92 -21.09 12.24
C TYR A 546 1.85 -20.73 10.75
N ASN A 547 0.79 -20.02 10.33
CA ASN A 547 0.70 -19.49 8.98
C ASN A 547 1.79 -18.44 8.69
N ASP A 548 2.07 -17.57 9.66
CA ASP A 548 3.18 -16.62 9.58
C ASP A 548 4.52 -17.38 9.42
N ALA A 549 4.73 -18.46 10.19
CA ALA A 549 5.94 -19.28 10.09
C ALA A 549 6.12 -19.93 8.71
N LEU A 550 5.04 -20.38 8.06
CA LEU A 550 5.09 -20.87 6.68
C LEU A 550 5.48 -19.77 5.69
N GLN A 551 4.88 -18.58 5.79
CA GLN A 551 5.24 -17.44 4.94
C GLN A 551 6.70 -16.99 5.16
N ILE A 552 7.19 -17.04 6.40
CA ILE A 552 8.59 -16.77 6.74
C ILE A 552 9.48 -17.83 6.09
N ASN A 553 9.14 -19.11 6.18
CA ASN A 553 9.90 -20.20 5.55
C ASN A 553 9.98 -20.07 4.03
N ASP A 554 8.88 -19.66 3.39
CA ASP A 554 8.82 -19.47 1.93
C ASP A 554 9.72 -18.29 1.47
N THR A 555 10.10 -17.38 2.37
CA THR A 555 10.88 -16.17 2.04
C THR A 555 12.29 -16.14 2.63
N VAL A 556 12.53 -16.65 3.83
CA VAL A 556 13.82 -16.65 4.52
C VAL A 556 14.16 -18.07 5.02
N ARG A 557 14.95 -18.22 6.08
CA ARG A 557 15.37 -19.55 6.57
C ARG A 557 14.31 -20.18 7.47
N MET A 558 14.26 -21.52 7.47
CA MET A 558 13.49 -22.32 8.42
C MET A 558 13.81 -21.98 9.89
N VAL A 559 15.07 -21.63 10.19
CA VAL A 559 15.50 -21.22 11.54
C VAL A 559 14.77 -19.97 12.00
N ASP A 560 14.53 -19.02 11.11
CA ASP A 560 13.84 -17.76 11.43
C ASP A 560 12.35 -18.05 11.72
N ALA A 561 11.72 -18.92 10.93
CA ALA A 561 10.36 -19.41 11.17
C ALA A 561 10.22 -20.19 12.50
N TYR A 562 11.18 -21.06 12.80
CA TYR A 562 11.26 -21.76 14.08
C TYR A 562 11.41 -20.79 15.26
N ASN A 563 12.30 -19.80 15.13
CA ASN A 563 12.53 -18.80 16.17
C ASN A 563 11.30 -17.94 16.41
N HIS A 564 10.55 -17.58 15.37
CA HIS A 564 9.26 -16.89 15.48
C HIS A 564 8.29 -17.66 16.39
N LEU A 565 8.06 -18.94 16.10
CA LEU A 565 7.19 -19.80 16.92
C LEU A 565 7.74 -19.99 18.34
N ARG A 566 9.06 -20.22 18.47
CA ARG A 566 9.71 -20.41 19.77
C ARG A 566 9.55 -19.19 20.67
N SER A 567 9.72 -17.98 20.14
CA SER A 567 9.54 -16.74 20.89
C SER A 567 8.10 -16.57 21.32
N PHE A 568 7.13 -16.80 20.42
CA PHE A 568 5.70 -16.78 20.74
C PHE A 568 5.34 -17.72 21.90
N TYR A 569 5.73 -19.00 21.82
CA TYR A 569 5.44 -19.97 22.89
C TYR A 569 6.24 -19.74 24.18
N LYS A 570 7.41 -19.09 24.11
CA LYS A 570 8.15 -18.65 25.31
C LYS A 570 7.39 -17.53 26.01
N GLU A 571 6.85 -16.58 25.25
CA GLU A 571 6.00 -15.51 25.77
C GLU A 571 4.69 -16.04 26.35
N GLU A 572 3.97 -16.90 25.62
CA GLU A 572 2.73 -17.49 26.10
C GLU A 572 2.92 -18.29 27.40
N LYS A 573 4.01 -19.06 27.49
CA LYS A 573 4.37 -19.74 28.74
C LYS A 573 4.61 -18.73 29.86
N SER A 574 5.38 -17.67 29.60
CA SER A 574 5.63 -16.62 30.61
C SER A 574 4.39 -15.83 31.03
N LYS A 575 3.40 -15.64 30.15
CA LYS A 575 2.12 -14.97 30.47
C LYS A 575 1.24 -15.80 31.39
N LYS A 576 1.30 -17.12 31.24
CA LYS A 576 0.43 -18.07 31.94
C LYS A 576 1.06 -18.63 33.22
N THR A 577 2.37 -18.42 33.43
CA THR A 577 3.06 -18.63 34.72
C THR A 577 3.04 -17.32 35.51
N VAL A 578 2.45 -17.32 36.70
CA VAL A 578 2.60 -16.23 37.67
C VAL A 578 3.81 -16.57 38.54
N VAL A 579 4.79 -15.67 38.57
CA VAL A 579 5.79 -15.61 39.64
C VAL A 579 5.19 -14.66 40.66
N SER A 580 4.88 -15.13 41.87
CA SER A 580 4.59 -14.27 43.00
C SER A 580 5.91 -13.60 43.43
N ASP A 581 5.85 -12.34 43.87
CA ASP A 581 6.99 -11.68 44.51
C ASP A 581 7.25 -12.23 45.93
N ASP A 582 6.31 -13.03 46.46
CA ASP A 582 6.43 -13.78 47.71
C ASP A 582 6.87 -15.23 47.44
N GLU A 583 7.98 -15.64 48.07
CA GLU A 583 8.62 -16.97 47.90
C GLU A 583 7.78 -18.15 48.45
N ASP A 584 6.69 -17.88 49.18
CA ASP A 584 5.91 -18.89 49.91
C ASP A 584 4.51 -19.20 49.32
N GLU A 585 4.09 -18.60 48.19
CA GLU A 585 2.83 -18.97 47.52
C GLU A 585 3.02 -19.89 46.30
N PRO A 586 2.22 -20.97 46.14
CA PRO A 586 2.31 -21.85 44.99
C PRO A 586 1.87 -21.15 43.70
N ALA A 587 2.70 -21.26 42.65
CA ALA A 587 2.42 -20.68 41.34
C ALA A 587 1.05 -21.14 40.77
N VAL A 588 0.07 -20.24 40.71
CA VAL A 588 -1.26 -20.53 40.15
C VAL A 588 -1.17 -20.52 38.61
N SER A 589 -1.40 -21.67 37.98
CA SER A 589 -1.46 -21.80 36.52
C SER A 589 -2.73 -21.15 35.97
N LYS A 590 -2.58 -20.17 35.07
CA LYS A 590 -3.70 -19.55 34.34
C LYS A 590 -4.08 -20.31 33.06
N GLN A 591 -3.54 -21.51 32.88
CA GLN A 591 -3.72 -22.33 31.67
C GLN A 591 -5.08 -23.03 31.70
N ASP A 592 -5.83 -22.92 30.60
CA ASP A 592 -6.98 -23.79 30.37
C ASP A 592 -6.58 -25.03 29.54
N GLU A 593 -7.54 -25.93 29.31
CA GLU A 593 -7.34 -27.14 28.51
C GLU A 593 -6.80 -26.84 27.09
N THR A 594 -7.25 -25.74 26.48
CA THR A 594 -6.82 -25.33 25.14
C THR A 594 -5.36 -24.87 25.15
N ASP A 595 -4.98 -24.09 26.15
CA ASP A 595 -3.63 -23.59 26.35
C ASP A 595 -2.65 -24.75 26.60
N GLU A 596 -3.04 -25.71 27.44
CA GLU A 596 -2.24 -26.90 27.73
C GLU A 596 -2.05 -27.76 26.48
N PHE A 597 -3.12 -28.00 25.70
CA PHE A 597 -3.06 -28.71 24.42
C PHE A 597 -2.10 -28.02 23.43
N LEU A 598 -2.27 -26.72 23.19
CA LEU A 598 -1.50 -25.98 22.19
C LEU A 598 -0.02 -25.83 22.57
N ILE A 599 0.28 -25.61 23.85
CA ILE A 599 1.64 -25.53 24.37
C ILE A 599 2.28 -26.93 24.32
N GLY A 600 1.58 -27.97 24.80
CA GLY A 600 2.05 -29.35 24.77
C GLY A 600 2.39 -29.82 23.35
N LEU A 601 1.51 -29.55 22.38
CA LEU A 601 1.70 -29.90 20.97
C LEU A 601 2.98 -29.28 20.40
N PHE A 602 3.22 -27.98 20.64
CA PHE A 602 4.44 -27.31 20.20
C PHE A 602 5.69 -27.94 20.80
N TYR A 603 5.73 -28.15 22.12
CA TYR A 603 6.91 -28.71 22.79
C TYR A 603 7.17 -30.17 22.41
N ALA A 604 6.13 -30.95 22.09
CA ALA A 604 6.27 -32.31 21.56
C ALA A 604 6.98 -32.33 20.19
N LYS A 605 6.64 -31.41 19.30
CA LYS A 605 7.21 -31.33 17.94
C LYS A 605 8.47 -30.44 17.85
N LYS A 606 8.77 -29.63 18.87
CA LYS A 606 9.88 -28.66 18.92
C LYS A 606 11.24 -29.23 18.56
N LYS A 607 11.58 -30.44 19.05
CA LYS A 607 12.88 -31.08 18.76
C LYS A 607 13.00 -31.44 17.27
N GLN A 608 11.92 -31.90 16.65
CA GLN A 608 11.90 -32.25 15.22
C GLN A 608 11.99 -31.00 14.36
N LEU A 609 11.19 -29.97 14.65
CA LEU A 609 11.24 -28.69 13.94
C LEU A 609 12.64 -28.06 13.97
N LYS A 610 13.30 -28.09 15.12
CA LYS A 610 14.68 -27.58 15.26
C LYS A 610 15.67 -28.36 14.37
N ARG A 611 15.59 -29.69 14.35
CA ARG A 611 16.46 -30.53 13.51
C ARG A 611 16.29 -30.26 12.01
N PHE A 612 15.05 -30.09 11.55
CA PHE A 612 14.81 -29.74 10.14
C PHE A 612 15.32 -28.35 9.81
N ALA A 613 15.11 -27.38 10.71
CA ALA A 613 15.54 -26.01 10.48
C ALA A 613 17.07 -25.84 10.40
N GLU A 614 17.83 -26.65 11.13
CA GLU A 614 19.30 -26.60 11.14
C GLU A 614 19.94 -27.35 9.96
N ASN A 615 19.19 -28.11 9.15
CA ASN A 615 19.74 -28.83 8.01
C ASN A 615 19.86 -27.93 6.76
N PRO A 616 21.08 -27.62 6.28
CA PRO A 616 21.28 -26.77 5.10
C PRO A 616 20.82 -27.40 3.78
N GLU A 617 20.61 -28.72 3.71
CA GLU A 617 20.12 -29.39 2.48
C GLU A 617 18.73 -28.89 2.06
N TYR A 618 17.92 -28.46 3.03
CA TYR A 618 16.59 -27.91 2.80
C TYR A 618 16.59 -26.38 2.71
N GLU A 619 17.75 -25.73 2.50
CA GLU A 619 17.83 -24.28 2.32
C GLU A 619 16.95 -23.83 1.13
N ASN A 620 16.22 -22.74 1.35
CA ASN A 620 15.32 -22.13 0.38
C ASN A 620 16.09 -21.76 -0.92
N GLU A 621 15.55 -22.17 -2.08
CA GLU A 621 16.18 -21.92 -3.38
C GLU A 621 16.29 -20.42 -3.68
N THR A 622 15.32 -19.60 -3.25
CA THR A 622 15.37 -18.14 -3.42
C THR A 622 16.54 -17.50 -2.69
N LEU A 623 16.95 -18.01 -1.52
CA LEU A 623 18.16 -17.57 -0.81
C LEU A 623 19.43 -17.98 -1.56
N THR A 624 19.41 -19.15 -2.22
CA THR A 624 20.53 -19.59 -3.06
C THR A 624 20.71 -18.67 -4.27
N GLU A 625 19.62 -18.31 -4.94
CA GLU A 625 19.63 -17.36 -6.04
C GLU A 625 20.04 -15.94 -5.61
N LEU A 626 19.58 -15.51 -4.44
CA LEU A 626 20.03 -14.24 -3.84
C LEU A 626 21.53 -14.26 -3.57
N ARG A 627 22.05 -15.35 -2.97
CA ARG A 627 23.48 -15.55 -2.72
C ARG A 627 24.28 -15.48 -4.02
N ASN A 628 23.87 -16.20 -5.06
CA ASN A 628 24.54 -16.19 -6.37
C ASN A 628 24.58 -14.78 -6.95
N THR A 629 23.45 -14.06 -6.91
CA THR A 629 23.34 -12.69 -7.40
C THR A 629 24.25 -11.73 -6.63
N LEU A 630 24.33 -11.85 -5.30
CA LEU A 630 25.21 -11.02 -4.49
C LEU A 630 26.68 -11.31 -4.76
N MET A 631 27.09 -12.59 -4.78
CA MET A 631 28.48 -12.97 -5.04
C MET A 631 28.93 -12.51 -6.44
N GLU A 632 28.08 -12.66 -7.46
CA GLU A 632 28.37 -12.22 -8.82
C GLU A 632 28.58 -10.69 -8.90
N ASN A 633 27.77 -9.88 -8.21
CA ASN A 633 27.84 -8.42 -8.34
C ASN A 633 28.88 -7.77 -7.43
N PHE A 634 29.11 -8.32 -6.23
CA PHE A 634 30.11 -7.77 -5.31
C PHE A 634 31.56 -8.14 -5.69
N THR A 635 31.76 -9.09 -6.61
CA THR A 635 33.08 -9.40 -7.17
C THR A 635 33.41 -8.64 -8.45
N LYS A 636 32.42 -8.03 -9.12
CA LYS A 636 32.61 -7.28 -10.39
C LYS A 636 33.32 -5.94 -10.23
N THR A 637 33.15 -5.28 -9.08
CA THR A 637 33.62 -3.91 -8.86
C THR A 637 34.43 -3.82 -7.58
N SER A 638 35.38 -2.89 -7.50
CA SER A 638 36.25 -2.71 -6.32
C SER A 638 35.54 -2.10 -5.11
N GLU A 639 34.56 -1.21 -5.32
CA GLU A 639 33.75 -0.58 -4.26
C GLU A 639 32.25 -0.77 -4.51
N PRO A 640 31.75 -2.02 -4.49
CA PRO A 640 30.36 -2.32 -4.81
C PRO A 640 29.43 -1.80 -3.71
N ARG A 641 28.29 -1.25 -4.12
CA ARG A 641 27.18 -0.88 -3.22
C ARG A 641 25.87 -1.47 -3.69
N GLY A 642 25.07 -1.97 -2.75
CA GLY A 642 23.81 -2.62 -3.08
C GLY A 642 22.66 -2.36 -2.10
N ILE A 643 21.45 -2.59 -2.58
CA ILE A 643 20.22 -2.57 -1.78
C ILE A 643 19.40 -3.83 -2.07
N ILE A 644 18.93 -4.50 -1.02
CA ILE A 644 17.94 -5.58 -1.09
C ILE A 644 16.63 -5.04 -0.51
N PHE A 645 15.60 -4.96 -1.34
CA PHE A 645 14.26 -4.62 -0.92
C PHE A 645 13.47 -5.88 -0.56
N THR A 646 12.90 -5.91 0.65
CA THR A 646 12.05 -7.00 1.14
C THR A 646 10.75 -6.45 1.74
N LYS A 647 9.72 -7.29 1.82
CA LYS A 647 8.35 -6.90 2.20
C LYS A 647 8.22 -6.57 3.69
N THR A 648 8.85 -7.35 4.56
CA THR A 648 8.59 -7.28 6.01
C THR A 648 9.82 -6.84 6.79
N ARG A 649 9.60 -6.18 7.94
CA ARG A 649 10.68 -5.80 8.86
C ARG A 649 11.42 -7.02 9.39
N HIS A 650 10.68 -8.07 9.74
CA HIS A 650 11.25 -9.34 10.14
C HIS A 650 12.12 -9.95 9.03
N GLY A 651 11.66 -9.95 7.78
CA GLY A 651 12.44 -10.42 6.64
C GLY A 651 13.75 -9.64 6.46
N ALA A 652 13.74 -8.32 6.67
CA ALA A 652 14.96 -7.51 6.60
C ALA A 652 15.98 -7.89 7.69
N SER A 653 15.51 -8.06 8.93
CA SER A 653 16.36 -8.51 10.04
C SER A 653 16.87 -9.94 9.86
N ALA A 654 16.03 -10.85 9.35
CA ALA A 654 16.38 -12.25 9.11
C ALA A 654 17.43 -12.39 8.00
N LEU A 655 17.28 -11.66 6.89
CA LEU A 655 18.28 -11.60 5.82
C LEU A 655 19.60 -11.01 6.33
N PHE A 656 19.56 -9.98 7.18
CA PHE A 656 20.77 -9.42 7.79
C PHE A 656 21.51 -10.47 8.62
N GLN A 657 20.78 -11.22 9.46
CA GLN A 657 21.37 -12.28 10.25
C GLN A 657 21.91 -13.41 9.38
N TRP A 658 21.21 -13.79 8.30
CA TRP A 658 21.70 -14.78 7.33
C TRP A 658 23.01 -14.37 6.66
N ILE A 659 23.17 -13.10 6.28
CA ILE A 659 24.43 -12.60 5.72
C ILE A 659 25.52 -12.62 6.79
N LYS A 660 25.22 -12.17 8.01
CA LYS A 660 26.16 -12.11 9.12
C LYS A 660 26.66 -13.50 9.56
N ASP A 661 25.79 -14.51 9.53
CA ASP A 661 26.13 -15.88 9.94
C ASP A 661 27.03 -16.61 8.92
N ASN A 662 27.10 -16.12 7.67
CA ASN A 662 27.82 -16.76 6.58
C ASN A 662 29.09 -15.99 6.19
N LYS A 663 30.24 -16.51 6.64
CA LYS A 663 31.57 -15.92 6.45
C LYS A 663 31.94 -15.63 4.99
N LYS A 664 31.38 -16.36 4.01
CA LYS A 664 31.67 -16.12 2.59
C LYS A 664 31.28 -14.72 2.13
N PHE A 665 30.24 -14.12 2.71
CA PHE A 665 29.86 -12.75 2.38
C PHE A 665 30.89 -11.74 2.90
N GLU A 666 31.39 -11.95 4.11
CA GLU A 666 32.46 -11.13 4.69
C GLU A 666 33.78 -11.26 3.90
N GLU A 667 34.12 -12.47 3.45
CA GLU A 667 35.29 -12.75 2.60
C GLU A 667 35.26 -11.98 1.27
N VAL A 668 34.06 -11.77 0.70
CA VAL A 668 33.85 -10.98 -0.53
C VAL A 668 33.68 -9.48 -0.23
N GLY A 669 33.81 -9.08 1.04
CA GLY A 669 33.77 -7.69 1.48
C GLY A 669 32.37 -7.11 1.71
N ILE A 670 31.33 -7.95 1.80
CA ILE A 670 29.96 -7.49 2.09
C ILE A 670 29.83 -7.13 3.57
N LYS A 671 29.44 -5.87 3.82
CA LYS A 671 29.13 -5.29 5.12
C LYS A 671 27.68 -4.84 5.10
N ALA A 672 26.80 -5.75 5.50
CA ALA A 672 25.35 -5.54 5.44
C ALA A 672 24.83 -4.80 6.68
N GLN A 673 23.73 -4.07 6.52
CA GLN A 673 22.93 -3.52 7.62
C GLN A 673 21.46 -3.40 7.17
N TYR A 674 20.50 -3.67 8.05
CA TYR A 674 19.09 -3.49 7.72
C TYR A 674 18.62 -2.03 7.90
N LEU A 675 17.59 -1.63 7.16
CA LEU A 675 16.97 -0.30 7.19
C LEU A 675 15.44 -0.42 7.12
N ILE A 676 14.75 -0.20 8.24
CA ILE A 676 13.29 -0.38 8.37
C ILE A 676 12.60 0.92 8.84
N GLY A 677 11.31 1.05 8.56
CA GLY A 677 10.55 2.27 8.88
C GLY A 677 10.32 2.51 10.39
N ALA A 678 10.01 3.75 10.75
CA ALA A 678 9.89 4.21 12.15
C ALA A 678 8.50 4.00 12.79
N GLY A 679 7.49 3.57 12.02
CA GLY A 679 6.12 3.42 12.54
C GLY A 679 5.99 2.32 13.62
N HIS A 680 5.17 2.54 14.63
CA HIS A 680 4.96 1.62 15.76
C HIS A 680 3.82 0.58 15.54
N ASN A 681 3.33 0.44 14.31
CA ASN A 681 2.15 -0.39 13.99
C ASN A 681 2.45 -1.86 13.64
N SER A 682 3.71 -2.30 13.76
CA SER A 682 4.15 -3.67 13.44
C SER A 682 4.51 -4.44 14.70
N GLU A 683 4.42 -5.77 14.67
CA GLU A 683 4.95 -6.64 15.73
C GLU A 683 6.48 -6.53 15.85
N THR A 684 7.18 -6.18 14.76
CA THR A 684 8.63 -5.94 14.78
C THR A 684 8.95 -4.51 15.18
N GLN A 685 9.93 -4.36 16.07
CA GLN A 685 10.40 -3.06 16.55
C GLN A 685 10.79 -2.13 15.39
N PRO A 686 10.40 -0.85 15.44
CA PRO A 686 10.83 0.13 14.45
C PRO A 686 12.27 0.56 14.68
N MET A 687 12.91 1.08 13.63
CA MET A 687 14.11 1.91 13.79
C MET A 687 13.72 3.37 14.05
N THR A 688 14.44 4.05 14.93
CA THR A 688 14.28 5.50 15.11
C THR A 688 14.77 6.27 13.88
N GLN A 689 14.34 7.52 13.71
CA GLN A 689 14.83 8.35 12.62
C GLN A 689 16.36 8.59 12.70
N ASN A 690 16.90 8.67 13.92
CA ASN A 690 18.35 8.80 14.14
C ASN A 690 19.11 7.56 13.67
N GLU A 691 18.64 6.37 14.02
CA GLU A 691 19.24 5.12 13.55
C GLU A 691 19.20 5.00 12.02
N GLN A 692 18.08 5.35 11.39
CA GLN A 692 17.97 5.34 9.92
C GLN A 692 19.01 6.25 9.28
N ARG A 693 19.14 7.48 9.79
CA ARG A 693 20.13 8.46 9.32
C ARG A 693 21.56 7.95 9.49
N GLU A 694 21.89 7.40 10.66
CA GLU A 694 23.22 6.85 10.94
C GLU A 694 23.58 5.71 9.98
N VAL A 695 22.63 4.82 9.67
CA VAL A 695 22.84 3.73 8.70
C VAL A 695 23.06 4.27 7.29
N ILE A 696 22.31 5.30 6.87
CA ILE A 696 22.49 5.94 5.55
C ILE A 696 23.85 6.65 5.47
N ASP A 697 24.29 7.28 6.55
CA ASP A 697 25.61 7.93 6.64
C ASP A 697 26.73 6.90 6.55
N LYS A 698 26.65 5.81 7.32
CA LYS A 698 27.59 4.68 7.21
C LYS A 698 27.60 4.07 5.81
N PHE A 699 26.44 3.99 5.14
CA PHE A 699 26.35 3.50 3.77
C PHE A 699 27.02 4.44 2.77
N ARG A 700 26.88 5.75 2.97
CA ARG A 700 27.50 6.79 2.14
C ARG A 700 29.02 6.80 2.30
N ASP A 701 29.53 6.59 3.50
CA ASP A 701 30.97 6.53 3.78
C ASP A 701 31.62 5.18 3.38
N GLY A 702 30.82 4.18 2.97
CA GLY A 702 31.32 2.85 2.60
C GLY A 702 31.61 1.92 3.79
N ARG A 703 31.31 2.35 5.02
CA ARG A 703 31.37 1.49 6.22
C ARG A 703 30.34 0.36 6.16
N VAL A 704 29.20 0.63 5.55
CA VAL A 704 28.19 -0.34 5.12
C VAL A 704 28.13 -0.28 3.61
N ASN A 705 28.04 -1.41 2.93
CA ASN A 705 27.95 -1.46 1.46
C ASN A 705 26.75 -2.26 0.94
N LEU A 706 25.97 -2.89 1.81
CA LEU A 706 24.72 -3.55 1.46
C LEU A 706 23.60 -3.15 2.44
N LEU A 707 22.56 -2.49 1.93
CA LEU A 707 21.36 -2.20 2.71
C LEU A 707 20.31 -3.27 2.50
N ILE A 708 19.70 -3.75 3.58
CA ILE A 708 18.52 -4.61 3.51
C ILE A 708 17.31 -3.82 3.99
N ALA A 709 16.53 -3.29 3.06
CA ALA A 709 15.52 -2.30 3.34
C ALA A 709 14.09 -2.80 3.06
N THR A 710 13.12 -2.24 3.78
CA THR A 710 11.72 -2.25 3.32
C THR A 710 11.48 -1.11 2.32
N THR A 711 10.22 -0.81 2.00
CA THR A 711 9.83 0.32 1.13
C THR A 711 10.31 1.70 1.64
N VAL A 712 10.88 1.78 2.85
CA VAL A 712 11.44 3.02 3.43
C VAL A 712 12.51 3.65 2.53
N ALA A 713 13.31 2.82 1.85
CA ALA A 713 14.43 3.25 1.01
C ALA A 713 14.07 3.41 -0.48
N GLU A 714 12.84 3.08 -0.89
CA GLU A 714 12.41 3.24 -2.29
C GLU A 714 12.37 4.75 -2.64
N GLU A 715 11.73 5.56 -1.79
CA GLU A 715 11.45 6.99 -2.05
C GLU A 715 12.14 7.95 -1.06
N GLY A 716 12.48 9.15 -1.53
CA GLY A 716 12.79 10.33 -0.71
C GLY A 716 14.18 10.36 -0.07
N LEU A 717 14.65 9.26 0.52
CA LEU A 717 15.95 9.25 1.18
C LEU A 717 17.08 9.39 0.15
N ASP A 718 18.04 10.29 0.39
CA ASP A 718 19.24 10.38 -0.42
C ASP A 718 20.24 9.27 -0.07
N ILE A 719 20.16 8.21 -0.86
CA ILE A 719 21.03 7.05 -0.79
C ILE A 719 22.05 7.14 -1.92
N LYS A 720 23.32 6.86 -1.61
CA LYS A 720 24.41 6.80 -2.59
C LYS A 720 24.05 5.82 -3.71
N GLU A 721 24.58 6.10 -4.89
CA GLU A 721 24.41 5.31 -6.10
C GLU A 721 24.85 3.87 -5.88
N CYS A 722 24.02 2.93 -6.34
CA CYS A 722 24.24 1.50 -6.17
C CYS A 722 24.60 0.83 -7.50
N ASN A 723 25.42 -0.21 -7.42
CA ASN A 723 25.72 -1.12 -8.52
C ASN A 723 24.64 -2.20 -8.65
N ILE A 724 24.01 -2.59 -7.55
CA ILE A 724 22.97 -3.63 -7.56
C ILE A 724 21.78 -3.24 -6.70
N VAL A 725 20.58 -3.32 -7.26
CA VAL A 725 19.32 -3.22 -6.51
C VAL A 725 18.52 -4.49 -6.74
N ILE A 726 18.24 -5.21 -5.66
CA ILE A 726 17.52 -6.47 -5.67
C ILE A 726 16.15 -6.27 -5.04
N ARG A 727 15.08 -6.61 -5.74
CA ARG A 727 13.75 -6.78 -5.14
C ARG A 727 13.55 -8.25 -4.82
N TYR A 728 13.57 -8.58 -3.54
CA TYR A 728 13.50 -9.94 -3.04
C TYR A 728 12.06 -10.27 -2.64
N GLY A 729 11.32 -10.92 -3.55
CA GLY A 729 9.90 -11.24 -3.41
C GLY A 729 8.96 -10.02 -3.31
N LEU A 730 9.50 -8.79 -3.37
CA LEU A 730 8.75 -7.55 -3.23
C LEU A 730 8.37 -6.98 -4.60
N VAL A 731 7.08 -6.99 -4.89
CA VAL A 731 6.51 -6.28 -6.05
C VAL A 731 5.32 -5.46 -5.55
N THR A 732 5.41 -4.15 -5.73
CA THR A 732 4.41 -3.17 -5.28
C THR A 732 3.69 -2.57 -6.50
N ASN A 733 3.95 -1.31 -6.84
CA ASN A 733 3.38 -0.61 -7.97
C ASN A 733 4.49 -0.11 -8.92
N GLU A 734 4.09 0.47 -10.05
CA GLU A 734 4.98 0.99 -11.08
C GLU A 734 5.83 2.18 -10.60
N ILE A 735 5.32 3.00 -9.67
CA ILE A 735 6.04 4.16 -9.13
C ILE A 735 7.25 3.68 -8.30
N ALA A 736 6.98 2.81 -7.32
CA ALA A 736 8.01 2.21 -6.47
C ALA A 736 9.03 1.40 -7.27
N MET A 737 8.59 0.71 -8.34
CA MET A 737 9.48 0.02 -9.27
C MET A 737 10.47 0.99 -9.93
N VAL A 738 9.98 2.11 -10.49
CA VAL A 738 10.83 3.13 -11.12
C VAL A 738 11.77 3.79 -10.12
N GLN A 739 11.29 4.09 -8.91
CA GLN A 739 12.09 4.69 -7.84
C GLN A 739 13.20 3.74 -7.34
N ALA A 740 12.88 2.47 -7.10
CA ALA A 740 13.85 1.44 -6.71
C ALA A 740 14.91 1.24 -7.81
N ARG A 741 14.47 1.14 -9.07
CA ARG A 741 15.37 1.08 -10.24
C ARG A 741 16.29 2.31 -10.30
N GLY A 742 15.78 3.50 -9.98
CA GLY A 742 16.55 4.75 -9.93
C GLY A 742 17.61 4.83 -8.83
N ARG A 743 17.70 3.85 -7.93
CA ARG A 743 18.81 3.70 -6.97
C ARG A 743 20.03 3.02 -7.60
N ALA A 744 19.81 2.16 -8.61
CA ALA A 744 20.84 1.48 -9.38
C ALA A 744 21.34 2.37 -10.53
N ARG A 745 22.19 3.34 -10.23
CA ARG A 745 22.66 4.35 -11.20
C ARG A 745 24.19 4.50 -11.31
N ALA A 746 24.94 3.66 -10.60
CA ALA A 746 26.38 3.54 -10.83
C ALA A 746 26.65 2.96 -12.22
N ASP A 747 27.88 3.07 -12.72
CA ASP A 747 28.27 2.38 -13.94
C ASP A 747 28.14 0.86 -13.77
N GLU A 748 27.72 0.20 -14.86
CA GLU A 748 27.42 -1.23 -14.91
C GLU A 748 26.38 -1.70 -13.87
N SER A 749 25.43 -0.82 -13.51
CA SER A 749 24.41 -1.14 -12.53
C SER A 749 23.38 -2.17 -13.03
N THR A 750 22.88 -2.98 -12.09
CA THR A 750 21.88 -4.03 -12.32
C THR A 750 20.68 -3.83 -11.39
N TYR A 751 19.48 -4.07 -11.93
CA TYR A 751 18.23 -4.17 -11.18
C TYR A 751 17.71 -5.59 -11.31
N ALA A 752 17.59 -6.32 -10.20
CA ALA A 752 17.21 -7.72 -10.18
C ALA A 752 15.91 -7.96 -9.41
N LEU A 753 14.97 -8.71 -10.00
CA LEU A 753 13.86 -9.31 -9.26
C LEU A 753 14.22 -10.75 -8.92
N VAL A 754 14.30 -11.08 -7.63
CA VAL A 754 14.48 -12.47 -7.16
C VAL A 754 13.15 -12.94 -6.57
N ALA A 755 12.54 -13.95 -7.17
CA ALA A 755 11.22 -14.43 -6.76
C ALA A 755 11.06 -15.94 -6.99
N SER A 756 10.12 -16.55 -6.27
CA SER A 756 9.67 -17.92 -6.56
C SER A 756 8.67 -17.93 -7.71
N SER A 757 8.73 -18.94 -8.58
CA SER A 757 7.79 -19.13 -9.69
C SER A 757 6.32 -19.19 -9.23
N GLY A 758 6.04 -19.82 -8.08
CA GLY A 758 4.68 -19.92 -7.53
C GLY A 758 4.15 -18.67 -6.83
N SER A 759 4.95 -17.62 -6.67
CA SER A 759 4.58 -16.44 -5.88
C SER A 759 3.71 -15.41 -6.60
N GLY A 760 3.52 -15.53 -7.91
CA GLY A 760 2.83 -14.53 -8.74
C GLY A 760 3.55 -13.17 -8.80
N ALA A 761 4.82 -13.09 -8.37
CA ALA A 761 5.56 -11.83 -8.32
C ALA A 761 6.08 -11.41 -9.71
N VAL A 762 6.50 -12.37 -10.54
CA VAL A 762 7.04 -12.11 -11.88
C VAL A 762 5.98 -11.48 -12.77
N GLU A 763 4.77 -12.05 -12.76
CA GLU A 763 3.61 -11.58 -13.52
C GLU A 763 3.19 -10.18 -13.09
N ARG A 764 3.24 -9.89 -11.79
CA ARG A 764 2.95 -8.54 -11.26
C ARG A 764 4.01 -7.52 -11.68
N GLU A 765 5.27 -7.91 -11.75
CA GLU A 765 6.35 -7.04 -12.23
C GLU A 765 6.20 -6.78 -13.74
N ASP A 766 5.77 -7.76 -14.52
CA ASP A 766 5.46 -7.60 -15.95
C ASP A 766 4.28 -6.64 -16.17
N VAL A 767 3.23 -6.74 -15.33
CA VAL A 767 2.13 -5.77 -15.32
C VAL A 767 2.63 -4.37 -14.98
N ASN A 768 3.55 -4.22 -14.02
CA ASN A 768 4.13 -2.92 -13.68
C ASN A 768 5.01 -2.36 -14.83
N ASN A 769 5.80 -3.19 -15.51
CA ASN A 769 6.53 -2.81 -16.72
C ASN A 769 5.58 -2.34 -17.84
N PHE A 770 4.43 -3.00 -18.01
CA PHE A 770 3.40 -2.59 -18.95
C PHE A 770 2.77 -1.24 -18.56
N ARG A 771 2.45 -1.06 -17.26
CA ARG A 771 1.94 0.20 -16.71
C ARG A 771 2.92 1.35 -16.87
N GLU A 772 4.22 1.13 -16.67
CA GLU A 772 5.26 2.14 -16.92
C GLU A 772 5.24 2.61 -18.40
N LYS A 773 5.21 1.67 -19.35
CA LYS A 773 5.10 2.00 -20.78
C LYS A 773 3.81 2.74 -21.11
N MET A 774 2.70 2.34 -20.49
CA MET A 774 1.40 3.00 -20.64
C MET A 774 1.41 4.43 -20.08
N MET A 775 2.07 4.65 -18.94
CA MET A 775 2.22 5.97 -18.32
C MET A 775 2.86 6.97 -19.30
N TYR A 776 3.99 6.62 -19.92
CA TYR A 776 4.65 7.50 -20.88
C TYR A 776 3.83 7.78 -22.15
N LYS A 777 2.95 6.85 -22.56
CA LYS A 777 1.99 7.08 -23.65
C LYS A 777 0.86 8.02 -23.22
N ALA A 778 0.37 7.86 -22.00
CA ALA A 778 -0.65 8.71 -21.42
C ALA A 778 -0.15 10.15 -21.23
N ILE A 779 1.05 10.34 -20.70
CA ILE A 779 1.69 11.67 -20.56
C ILE A 779 1.78 12.37 -21.92
N ARG A 780 2.30 11.68 -22.94
CA ARG A 780 2.37 12.23 -24.31
C ARG A 780 1.00 12.57 -24.89
N SER A 781 -0.02 11.76 -24.59
CA SER A 781 -1.40 12.03 -25.03
C SER A 781 -1.97 13.29 -24.36
N VAL A 782 -1.68 13.49 -23.07
CA VAL A 782 -2.10 14.69 -22.33
C VAL A 782 -1.35 15.93 -22.81
N GLN A 783 -0.04 15.84 -23.08
CA GLN A 783 0.75 16.97 -23.59
C GLN A 783 0.33 17.41 -25.00
N LYS A 784 -0.10 16.47 -25.85
CA LYS A 784 -0.60 16.76 -27.20
C LYS A 784 -2.08 17.16 -27.24
N MET A 785 -2.78 17.11 -26.10
CA MET A 785 -4.20 17.44 -26.04
C MET A 785 -4.43 18.92 -26.36
N PRO A 786 -5.44 19.27 -27.19
CA PRO A 786 -5.79 20.66 -27.42
C PRO A 786 -6.10 21.39 -26.12
N GLN A 787 -5.59 22.61 -25.96
CA GLN A 787 -5.65 23.34 -24.70
C GLN A 787 -7.10 23.55 -24.19
N LYS A 788 -8.05 23.76 -25.10
CA LYS A 788 -9.48 23.88 -24.76
C LYS A 788 -10.02 22.58 -24.11
N GLU A 789 -9.77 21.44 -24.74
CA GLU A 789 -10.19 20.12 -24.23
C GLU A 789 -9.53 19.82 -22.88
N TYR A 790 -8.24 20.12 -22.76
CA TYR A 790 -7.51 19.94 -21.51
C TYR A 790 -8.14 20.75 -20.37
N LEU A 791 -8.40 22.05 -20.59
CA LEU A 791 -8.98 22.92 -19.58
C LEU A 791 -10.39 22.47 -19.15
N GLU A 792 -11.23 22.02 -20.09
CA GLU A 792 -12.57 21.49 -19.79
C GLU A 792 -12.50 20.24 -18.90
N LYS A 793 -11.60 19.30 -19.22
CA LYS A 793 -11.38 18.09 -18.41
C LYS A 793 -10.82 18.39 -17.04
N ILE A 794 -9.84 19.29 -16.94
CA ILE A 794 -9.25 19.72 -15.66
C ILE A 794 -10.32 20.32 -14.74
N GLN A 795 -11.15 21.23 -15.26
CA GLN A 795 -12.21 21.85 -14.46
C GLN A 795 -13.24 20.82 -13.97
N THR A 796 -13.58 19.85 -14.81
CA THR A 796 -14.49 18.76 -14.44
C THR A 796 -13.93 17.94 -13.28
N PHE A 797 -12.67 17.52 -13.34
CA PHE A 797 -12.03 16.76 -12.26
C PHE A 797 -11.85 17.58 -10.98
N GLN A 798 -11.57 18.88 -11.08
CA GLN A 798 -11.49 19.78 -9.92
C GLN A 798 -12.83 19.84 -9.17
N LEU A 799 -13.93 20.04 -9.90
CA LEU A 799 -15.29 20.04 -9.34
C LEU A 799 -15.63 18.71 -8.67
N GLN A 800 -15.29 17.59 -9.34
CA GLN A 800 -15.51 16.25 -8.81
C GLN A 800 -14.72 16.05 -7.50
N SER A 801 -13.44 16.39 -7.47
CA SER A 801 -12.57 16.26 -6.29
C SER A 801 -13.09 17.04 -5.08
N LEU A 802 -13.64 18.25 -5.30
CA LEU A 802 -14.28 19.04 -4.25
C LEU A 802 -15.60 18.42 -3.77
N MET A 803 -16.41 17.88 -4.67
CA MET A 803 -17.67 17.21 -4.32
C MET A 803 -17.44 15.92 -3.54
N GLU A 804 -16.44 15.12 -3.93
CA GLU A 804 -16.04 13.89 -3.22
C GLU A 804 -15.69 14.19 -1.75
N LYS A 805 -14.90 15.24 -1.49
CA LYS A 805 -14.57 15.65 -0.11
C LYS A 805 -15.80 16.10 0.68
N LYS A 806 -16.72 16.85 0.06
CA LYS A 806 -17.98 17.26 0.71
C LYS A 806 -18.87 16.06 1.06
N MET A 807 -19.01 15.11 0.14
CA MET A 807 -19.80 13.90 0.36
C MET A 807 -19.18 13.02 1.44
N LYS A 808 -17.85 12.90 1.46
CA LYS A 808 -17.14 12.20 2.52
C LYS A 808 -17.31 12.87 3.88
N ALA A 809 -17.17 14.20 3.97
CA ALA A 809 -17.38 14.94 5.21
C ALA A 809 -18.81 14.73 5.76
N LYS A 810 -19.83 14.75 4.90
CA LYS A 810 -21.21 14.40 5.28
C LYS A 810 -21.32 12.96 5.80
N ARG A 811 -20.70 11.98 5.13
CA ARG A 811 -20.70 10.58 5.58
C ARG A 811 -20.02 10.41 6.93
N ASP A 812 -18.89 11.07 7.14
CA ASP A 812 -18.13 10.97 8.38
C ASP A 812 -18.87 11.67 9.52
N GLN A 813 -19.50 12.83 9.29
CA GLN A 813 -20.39 13.49 10.26
C GLN A 813 -21.59 12.59 10.65
N CYS A 814 -22.12 11.81 9.71
CA CYS A 814 -23.17 10.82 10.00
C CYS A 814 -22.69 9.60 10.82
N LYS A 815 -21.39 9.28 10.81
CA LYS A 815 -20.81 8.20 11.63
C LYS A 815 -20.56 8.65 13.07
N THR A 816 -20.32 9.94 13.32
CA THR A 816 -19.89 10.48 14.62
C THR A 816 -21.01 10.70 15.65
N TYR A 817 -22.23 10.22 15.42
CA TYR A 817 -23.33 10.40 16.37
C TYR A 817 -24.17 9.13 16.49
N LYS A 818 -24.43 8.67 17.74
CA LYS A 818 -25.79 8.31 18.24
C LYS A 818 -25.90 7.59 19.60
N LYS A 819 -24.83 7.23 20.33
CA LYS A 819 -24.99 6.48 21.61
C LYS A 819 -24.30 7.16 22.79
N ASN A 820 -25.01 7.22 23.92
CA ASN A 820 -24.47 7.64 25.21
C ASN A 820 -23.34 6.67 25.62
N ALA A 821 -22.24 7.18 26.18
CA ALA A 821 -21.11 6.37 26.62
C ALA A 821 -21.52 5.33 27.69
N SER A 822 -22.60 5.60 28.41
CA SER A 822 -23.24 4.67 29.35
C SER A 822 -23.79 3.39 28.73
N LEU A 823 -24.06 3.38 27.41
CA LEU A 823 -24.64 2.25 26.70
C LEU A 823 -23.59 1.28 26.14
N ILE A 824 -22.31 1.48 26.46
CA ILE A 824 -21.24 0.60 26.02
C ILE A 824 -20.48 0.01 27.21
N LYS A 825 -20.16 -1.28 27.10
CA LYS A 825 -19.33 -2.00 28.07
C LYS A 825 -18.16 -2.67 27.35
N PHE A 826 -17.01 -2.70 28.01
CA PHE A 826 -15.79 -3.33 27.51
C PHE A 826 -15.58 -4.67 28.21
N LEU A 827 -15.54 -5.74 27.41
CA LEU A 827 -15.19 -7.08 27.87
C LEU A 827 -13.77 -7.43 27.43
N CYS A 828 -13.04 -8.14 28.27
CA CYS A 828 -11.75 -8.71 27.90
C CYS A 828 -11.95 -9.62 26.69
N LYS A 829 -11.16 -9.42 25.61
CA LYS A 829 -11.39 -10.17 24.38
C LYS A 829 -11.21 -11.68 24.57
N ASN A 830 -10.37 -12.12 25.51
CA ASN A 830 -9.99 -13.53 25.70
C ASN A 830 -10.90 -14.28 26.68
N CYS A 831 -11.16 -13.73 27.87
CA CYS A 831 -11.98 -14.37 28.91
C CYS A 831 -13.39 -13.78 29.07
N TYR A 832 -13.73 -12.74 28.31
CA TYR A 832 -15.04 -12.07 28.33
C TYR A 832 -15.46 -11.44 29.67
N LYS A 833 -14.54 -11.38 30.65
CA LYS A 833 -14.73 -10.65 31.90
C LYS A 833 -15.01 -9.17 31.62
N MET A 834 -15.96 -8.61 32.36
CA MET A 834 -16.25 -7.18 32.34
C MET A 834 -15.07 -6.40 32.89
N VAL A 835 -14.62 -5.40 32.11
CA VAL A 835 -13.46 -4.56 32.43
C VAL A 835 -13.93 -3.20 32.92
N CYS A 836 -14.62 -2.44 32.06
CA CYS A 836 -15.14 -1.11 32.39
C CYS A 836 -16.38 -0.75 31.55
N SER A 837 -17.10 0.29 31.98
CA SER A 837 -18.16 0.98 31.25
C SER A 837 -17.56 2.05 30.32
N GLY A 838 -18.32 2.55 29.35
CA GLY A 838 -17.92 3.71 28.55
C GLY A 838 -17.85 5.01 29.34
N GLU A 839 -18.56 5.12 30.47
CA GLU A 839 -18.45 6.24 31.40
C GLU A 839 -17.09 6.30 32.09
N ASP A 840 -16.44 5.15 32.23
CA ASP A 840 -15.12 5.05 32.87
C ASP A 840 -13.99 5.48 31.93
N ILE A 841 -14.27 5.80 30.66
CA ILE A 841 -13.25 6.16 29.66
C ILE A 841 -13.16 7.67 29.51
N GLN A 842 -11.97 8.21 29.70
CA GLN A 842 -11.62 9.61 29.44
C GLN A 842 -10.47 9.71 28.43
N VAL A 843 -10.34 10.87 27.78
CA VAL A 843 -9.33 11.10 26.74
C VAL A 843 -8.32 12.16 27.17
N ILE A 844 -7.04 11.80 27.13
CA ILE A 844 -5.90 12.71 27.33
C ILE A 844 -5.38 13.14 25.96
N GLU A 845 -5.15 14.45 25.77
CA GLU A 845 -4.64 15.05 24.53
C GLU A 845 -5.45 14.67 23.26
N ASN A 846 -6.76 14.44 23.39
CA ASN A 846 -7.64 13.98 22.30
C ASN A 846 -7.21 12.66 21.61
N MET A 847 -6.31 11.89 22.21
CA MET A 847 -5.72 10.68 21.60
C MET A 847 -5.72 9.47 22.54
N HIS A 848 -5.27 9.65 23.77
CA HIS A 848 -5.02 8.56 24.71
C HIS A 848 -6.26 8.26 25.53
N HIS A 849 -6.79 7.05 25.38
CA HIS A 849 -7.99 6.62 26.10
C HIS A 849 -7.59 5.89 27.38
N VAL A 850 -7.94 6.45 28.53
CA VAL A 850 -7.60 5.94 29.86
C VAL A 850 -8.86 5.53 30.60
N SER A 851 -8.76 4.49 31.44
CA SER A 851 -9.82 4.12 32.38
C SER A 851 -9.63 4.87 33.70
N VAL A 852 -10.69 5.51 34.19
CA VAL A 852 -10.70 6.26 35.45
C VAL A 852 -11.50 5.58 36.57
N LYS A 853 -11.86 4.31 36.37
CA LYS A 853 -12.55 3.49 37.38
C LYS A 853 -11.65 3.29 38.61
N LYS A 854 -12.14 3.61 39.83
CA LYS A 854 -11.37 3.52 41.08
C LYS A 854 -10.78 2.13 41.34
N ASP A 855 -11.60 1.08 41.24
CA ASP A 855 -11.16 -0.30 41.52
C ASP A 855 -10.51 -1.00 40.31
N PHE A 856 -10.08 -0.25 39.29
CA PHE A 856 -9.54 -0.84 38.05
C PHE A 856 -8.24 -1.61 38.27
N GLN A 857 -7.41 -1.19 39.23
CA GLN A 857 -6.14 -1.83 39.57
C GLN A 857 -6.29 -3.31 39.96
N SER A 858 -7.43 -3.68 40.55
CA SER A 858 -7.73 -5.07 40.93
C SER A 858 -7.87 -6.03 39.73
N LEU A 859 -8.08 -5.49 38.51
CA LEU A 859 -8.43 -6.26 37.31
C LEU A 859 -7.23 -6.61 36.43
N TYR A 860 -6.05 -6.03 36.66
CA TYR A 860 -4.87 -6.22 35.83
C TYR A 860 -3.59 -6.51 36.63
N HIS A 861 -2.57 -7.03 35.96
CA HIS A 861 -1.19 -7.06 36.42
C HIS A 861 -0.32 -6.21 35.51
N THR A 862 0.61 -5.49 36.11
CA THR A 862 1.66 -4.77 35.40
C THR A 862 2.84 -5.71 35.18
N ARG A 863 3.39 -5.74 33.98
CA ARG A 863 4.61 -6.45 33.65
C ARG A 863 5.62 -5.49 33.06
N GLU A 864 6.91 -5.75 33.27
CA GLU A 864 7.94 -4.98 32.59
C GLU A 864 7.83 -5.13 31.08
N ASN A 865 7.95 -3.99 30.38
CA ASN A 865 7.91 -3.97 28.94
C ASN A 865 9.31 -4.28 28.38
N LYS A 866 9.48 -5.50 27.84
CA LYS A 866 10.74 -5.97 27.22
C LYS A 866 11.28 -5.04 26.13
N THR A 867 10.41 -4.26 25.49
CA THR A 867 10.79 -3.26 24.48
C THR A 867 11.66 -2.13 25.05
N LEU A 868 11.49 -1.80 26.34
CA LEU A 868 12.25 -0.76 27.02
C LEU A 868 13.57 -1.29 27.60
N GLN A 869 13.64 -2.59 27.95
CA GLN A 869 14.87 -3.24 28.41
C GLN A 869 15.99 -3.20 27.37
N GLU A 870 15.67 -3.30 26.07
CA GLU A 870 16.66 -3.23 24.98
C GLU A 870 17.25 -1.81 24.76
N LYS A 871 16.66 -0.76 25.35
CA LYS A 871 17.00 0.64 25.06
C LYS A 871 17.82 1.37 26.13
N HIS A 872 18.09 0.78 27.30
CA HIS A 872 18.86 1.42 28.40
C HIS A 872 18.52 2.91 28.58
N ALA A 873 17.23 3.26 28.60
CA ALA A 873 16.80 4.65 28.78
C ALA A 873 16.40 4.86 30.24
N ASP A 874 17.04 5.82 30.91
CA ASP A 874 16.92 6.10 32.36
C ASP A 874 15.59 6.76 32.77
N TYR A 875 14.54 6.74 31.94
CA TYR A 875 13.25 7.33 32.26
C TYR A 875 12.06 6.66 31.56
N GLN A 876 11.01 6.46 32.37
CA GLN A 876 9.60 6.10 32.12
C GLN A 876 9.20 4.61 32.19
N THR A 877 8.54 4.32 33.31
CA THR A 877 7.81 3.14 33.78
C THR A 877 6.55 2.83 32.96
N ASN A 878 6.67 2.49 31.67
CA ASN A 878 5.51 2.02 30.90
C ASN A 878 5.40 0.50 30.94
N GLY A 879 5.00 -0.04 32.09
CA GLY A 879 4.65 -1.45 32.23
C GLY A 879 3.49 -1.85 31.32
N GLU A 880 3.52 -3.06 30.77
CA GLU A 880 2.41 -3.64 30.01
C GLU A 880 1.29 -4.07 30.96
N ILE A 881 0.05 -3.69 30.63
CA ILE A 881 -1.16 -4.03 31.39
C ILE A 881 -1.72 -5.34 30.84
N THR A 882 -1.82 -6.36 31.68
CA THR A 882 -2.35 -7.68 31.33
C THR A 882 -3.52 -8.08 32.21
N CYS A 883 -4.52 -8.76 31.65
CA CYS A 883 -5.68 -9.25 32.38
C CYS A 883 -5.25 -10.19 33.52
N LYS A 884 -5.75 -9.95 34.73
CA LYS A 884 -5.46 -10.79 35.90
C LYS A 884 -5.87 -12.25 35.69
N ASP A 885 -7.02 -12.50 35.08
CA ASP A 885 -7.60 -13.84 35.00
C ASP A 885 -7.03 -14.69 33.85
N CYS A 886 -6.67 -14.09 32.72
CA CYS A 886 -6.28 -14.83 31.51
C CYS A 886 -4.96 -14.37 30.86
N GLY A 887 -4.27 -13.37 31.41
CA GLY A 887 -2.99 -12.88 30.89
C GLY A 887 -3.07 -12.11 29.56
N GLN A 888 -4.27 -11.83 29.05
CA GLN A 888 -4.46 -11.05 27.82
C GLN A 888 -3.92 -9.62 27.98
N ALA A 889 -3.01 -9.20 27.11
CA ALA A 889 -2.56 -7.81 27.05
C ALA A 889 -3.72 -6.87 26.73
N TRP A 890 -3.87 -5.80 27.51
CA TRP A 890 -4.91 -4.77 27.40
C TRP A 890 -4.35 -3.45 26.88
N GLY A 891 -3.17 -3.06 27.35
CA GLY A 891 -2.61 -1.74 27.10
C GLY A 891 -1.28 -1.53 27.82
N ASN A 892 -0.94 -0.27 28.08
CA ASN A 892 0.30 0.11 28.76
C ASN A 892 -0.03 1.11 29.88
N MET A 893 0.77 1.14 30.94
CA MET A 893 0.76 2.24 31.90
C MET A 893 1.28 3.51 31.22
N MET A 894 0.75 4.67 31.62
CA MET A 894 1.24 5.98 31.23
C MET A 894 1.23 6.92 32.43
N VAL A 895 2.27 7.75 32.56
CA VAL A 895 2.31 8.81 33.57
C VAL A 895 1.78 10.10 32.95
N HIS A 896 0.73 10.69 33.51
CA HIS A 896 0.24 12.00 33.10
C HIS A 896 0.10 12.92 34.31
N ARG A 897 0.88 14.00 34.34
CA ARG A 897 0.92 14.97 35.46
C ARG A 897 1.11 14.30 36.83
N GLY A 898 2.00 13.30 36.89
CA GLY A 898 2.33 12.56 38.12
C GLY A 898 1.37 11.41 38.47
N LEU A 899 0.26 11.23 37.74
CA LEU A 899 -0.68 10.13 37.95
C LEU A 899 -0.37 8.94 37.03
N ASP A 900 -0.30 7.74 37.60
CA ASP A 900 -0.18 6.48 36.88
C ASP A 900 -1.54 6.03 36.32
N MET A 901 -1.73 6.19 35.02
CA MET A 901 -3.00 5.93 34.34
C MET A 901 -2.92 4.71 33.42
N PRO A 902 -3.93 3.83 33.42
CA PRO A 902 -3.98 2.68 32.54
C PRO A 902 -4.49 3.07 31.14
N CYS A 903 -3.58 3.15 30.16
CA CYS A 903 -3.94 3.45 28.76
C CYS A 903 -4.39 2.20 28.01
N LEU A 904 -5.64 2.19 27.52
CA LEU A 904 -6.28 1.02 26.93
C LEU A 904 -6.22 1.00 25.40
N LYS A 905 -5.85 -0.15 24.83
CA LYS A 905 -5.86 -0.37 23.38
C LYS A 905 -7.14 -1.09 22.97
N ILE A 906 -8.04 -0.39 22.26
CA ILE A 906 -9.38 -0.90 21.91
C ILE A 906 -9.40 -2.28 21.21
N LYS A 907 -8.36 -2.60 20.42
CA LYS A 907 -8.21 -3.89 19.73
C LYS A 907 -8.21 -5.11 20.67
N ASN A 908 -7.97 -4.88 21.97
CA ASN A 908 -7.88 -5.90 23.00
C ASN A 908 -9.20 -6.15 23.74
N PHE A 909 -10.29 -5.49 23.33
CA PHE A 909 -11.60 -5.58 23.97
C PHE A 909 -12.71 -5.92 22.99
N VAL A 910 -13.75 -6.60 23.50
CA VAL A 910 -15.04 -6.74 22.83
C VAL A 910 -15.96 -5.67 23.40
N VAL A 911 -16.49 -4.81 22.55
CA VAL A 911 -17.41 -3.75 22.93
C VAL A 911 -18.84 -4.26 22.80
N VAL A 912 -19.58 -4.20 23.90
CA VAL A 912 -20.99 -4.56 23.97
C VAL A 912 -21.82 -3.29 23.93
N PHE A 913 -22.78 -3.22 23.01
CA PHE A 913 -23.77 -2.16 22.95
C PHE A 913 -25.08 -2.63 23.59
N GLU A 914 -25.55 -1.88 24.58
CA GLU A 914 -26.81 -2.12 25.29
C GLU A 914 -27.95 -1.33 24.64
N ASP A 915 -28.20 -1.58 23.34
CA ASP A 915 -29.40 -1.14 22.64
C ASP A 915 -30.45 -2.27 22.54
N LYS A 916 -31.60 -2.01 21.88
CA LYS A 916 -32.74 -2.94 21.77
C LYS A 916 -32.39 -4.36 21.25
N LYS A 917 -31.18 -4.56 20.70
CA LYS A 917 -30.56 -5.86 20.44
C LYS A 917 -29.11 -5.80 20.91
N THR A 918 -28.74 -6.59 21.92
CA THR A 918 -27.35 -6.65 22.42
C THR A 918 -26.39 -7.00 21.28
N ARG A 919 -25.59 -6.01 20.85
CA ARG A 919 -24.64 -6.17 19.74
C ARG A 919 -23.22 -6.16 20.29
N LYS A 920 -22.40 -7.12 19.87
CA LYS A 920 -20.97 -7.22 20.23
C LYS A 920 -20.11 -6.93 19.01
N ASP A 921 -19.14 -6.05 19.15
CA ASP A 921 -18.20 -5.71 18.09
C ASP A 921 -16.76 -5.52 18.60
N ILE A 922 -15.82 -5.57 17.66
CA ILE A 922 -14.39 -5.35 17.92
C ILE A 922 -13.93 -4.28 16.95
N PHE A 923 -13.26 -3.27 17.49
CA PHE A 923 -12.75 -2.14 16.73
C PHE A 923 -11.23 -2.17 16.71
N LYS A 924 -10.63 -1.76 15.58
CA LYS A 924 -9.16 -1.65 15.50
C LYS A 924 -8.68 -0.32 16.10
N LYS A 925 -9.51 0.72 16.04
CA LYS A 925 -9.19 2.10 16.44
C LYS A 925 -10.36 2.72 17.20
N TRP A 926 -10.04 3.59 18.15
CA TRP A 926 -11.06 4.31 18.93
C TRP A 926 -11.97 5.17 18.05
N GLY A 927 -11.44 5.82 17.02
CA GLY A 927 -12.24 6.63 16.07
C GLY A 927 -13.23 5.84 15.19
N GLU A 928 -13.23 4.50 15.22
CA GLU A 928 -14.26 3.68 14.57
C GLU A 928 -15.52 3.54 15.45
N LEU A 929 -15.42 3.84 16.76
CA LEU A 929 -16.55 3.80 17.68
C LEU A 929 -17.48 5.01 17.42
N PRO A 930 -18.80 4.80 17.36
CA PRO A 930 -19.78 5.88 17.21
C PRO A 930 -20.12 6.55 18.55
N VAL A 931 -19.11 6.76 19.40
CA VAL A 931 -19.22 7.34 20.75
C VAL A 931 -18.09 8.35 20.93
N ARG A 932 -18.42 9.52 21.50
CA ARG A 932 -17.43 10.52 21.93
C ARG A 932 -17.24 10.39 23.43
N PHE A 933 -15.98 10.35 23.85
CA PHE A 933 -15.60 10.30 25.26
C PHE A 933 -15.25 11.72 25.75
N PRO A 934 -15.44 12.00 27.05
CA PRO A 934 -15.06 13.26 27.66
C PRO A 934 -13.54 13.41 27.75
N ASP A 935 -13.08 14.67 27.79
CA ASP A 935 -11.68 15.00 28.07
C ASP A 935 -11.34 14.67 29.53
N PHE A 936 -10.10 14.29 29.78
CA PHE A 936 -9.62 13.94 31.12
C PHE A 936 -9.63 15.15 32.05
N ASP A 937 -10.38 15.05 33.15
CA ASP A 937 -10.48 16.09 34.17
C ASP A 937 -9.51 15.81 35.33
N TYR A 938 -8.35 16.49 35.28
CA TYR A 938 -7.33 16.37 36.32
C TYR A 938 -7.82 16.82 37.71
N ALA A 939 -8.63 17.89 37.77
CA ALA A 939 -9.09 18.44 39.06
C ALA A 939 -10.05 17.50 39.78
N GLY A 940 -10.89 16.79 39.02
CA GLY A 940 -11.83 15.81 39.57
C GLY A 940 -11.17 14.56 40.17
N HIS A 941 -10.01 14.14 39.65
CA HIS A 941 -9.30 12.95 40.14
C HIS A 941 -8.30 13.26 41.26
N TYR A 942 -7.67 14.45 41.25
CA TYR A 942 -6.76 14.91 42.29
C TYR A 942 -7.45 15.01 43.66
N LEU A 943 -8.69 15.50 43.72
CA LEU A 943 -9.49 15.56 44.96
C LEU A 943 -9.91 14.18 45.51
N SER A 944 -9.69 13.10 44.78
CA SER A 944 -10.08 11.74 45.18
C SER A 944 -8.90 10.84 45.56
N SER A 945 -7.66 11.31 45.37
CA SER A 945 -6.42 10.60 45.70
C SER A 945 -5.80 11.01 47.05
N ASP A 946 -6.35 12.02 47.72
CA ASP A 946 -5.95 12.38 49.10
C ASP A 946 -6.58 11.39 50.11
N GLU A 947 -6.06 10.17 50.13
CA GLU A 947 -5.82 9.45 51.38
C GLU A 947 -4.32 9.49 51.64
N ASP A 948 -3.85 10.64 52.13
CA ASP A 948 -2.70 10.78 53.04
C ASP A 948 -3.23 11.33 54.38
#